data_AF-A0A926TIY0-F1
#
_entry.id   AF-A0A926TIY0-F1
#
_cell.length_a   1.000
_cell.length_b   1.000
_cell.length_c   1.000
_cell.angle_alpha   90.00
_cell.angle_beta   90.00
_cell.angle_gamma   90.00
#
_symmetry.space_group_name_H-M   'P 1'
#
loop_
_entity.id
_entity.type
_entity.pdbx_description
1 polymer ?
#
loop_
_entity_poly.entity_id
_entity_poly.type
_entity_poly.pdbx_seq_one_letter_code
_entity_poly.pdbx_strand_id
1 'polypeptide(L)'
;MTFERIAIQAASLTIATIVSKVICEGGSKFLGWMDKKLDEKTERLIANASEQYIQNYSDRHGILKVLGMREPVPLESVYTAVQFLNRAELRRFESIDNLEKAFRQSGRGFQPKDLAKQDGLAVANRKQYLMVLGGPGAGKSTFLRKMGLEALKGVAGGYEHECIPVLIELKNFTSNKINLEKAIAHEFRVCNLPSPDEITTKLLEQGKLLILLDGLDEVPTKNLDEAICQIQNFVDQYDQNRFVASCRIAAYHHNFRRFSDVAMAEFDMSQMQQFIHNWFYSVADRAAGTAQKCWELLQKPEHVAAKELAQTPLLLTLLCLVYDRSQNFPNNRSGLYCKALRVLLEEWAAEKRIMREEIYRGLNTELEEILLSEIAYAGFESDRLFFSQREVVGQIKAFLTSNLNAPKHLDGEGILNAIAIQQGILVERAEDVFSFSHLTLQEYLTAQYIDDHNQISMLVARHLTDERWQEVFLLVAGLMRSGADDLLIRMERKTRKYINTPRLQALLHWADLRAAEGGPVKPAAKRAAALFLALVRDRALDLVRVLHTDLARPLSLVQTLDLVRAPSSVSMLDLSRAVDLARPLNLDGVPARAQARSRAVTRTPRTIAQALTKALAQEFHQLKLFTEVNFTALIARLEALKLREPSSNQTDAQQEYHDRLSQLWLSALKLDADLVDLTEPELQSLETYLYANWLIVRCRQSAVRVSPATWGAIEARLLKG
;
A
#
# COMPACT_ATOMS: atom_id res chain seq x y z
N MET A 1 30.59 -0.85 -31.56
CA MET A 1 30.00 -2.03 -30.90
C MET A 1 29.22 -1.52 -29.71
N THR A 2 27.96 -1.94 -29.54
CA THR A 2 27.12 -1.52 -28.41
C THR A 2 27.68 -2.07 -27.09
N PHE A 3 27.50 -1.32 -25.98
CA PHE A 3 27.95 -1.70 -24.63
C PHE A 3 27.50 -3.12 -24.23
N GLU A 4 26.30 -3.50 -24.69
CA GLU A 4 25.71 -4.83 -24.55
C GLU A 4 26.56 -5.96 -25.17
N ARG A 5 27.10 -5.76 -26.38
CA ARG A 5 27.96 -6.78 -27.03
C ARG A 5 29.26 -6.99 -26.28
N ILE A 6 29.82 -5.94 -25.70
CA ILE A 6 31.06 -6.01 -24.91
C ILE A 6 30.79 -6.75 -23.59
N ALA A 7 29.65 -6.49 -22.95
CA ALA A 7 29.24 -7.20 -21.74
C ALA A 7 28.98 -8.70 -22.00
N ILE A 8 28.31 -9.04 -23.09
CA ILE A 8 28.06 -10.45 -23.49
C ILE A 8 29.38 -11.18 -23.78
N GLN A 9 30.33 -10.55 -24.46
CA GLN A 9 31.65 -11.14 -24.71
C GLN A 9 32.45 -11.39 -23.43
N ALA A 10 32.45 -10.42 -22.49
CA ALA A 10 33.13 -10.58 -21.21
C ALA A 10 32.50 -11.69 -20.35
N ALA A 11 31.16 -11.76 -20.32
CA ALA A 11 30.42 -12.83 -19.67
C ALA A 11 30.77 -14.21 -20.29
N SER A 12 30.84 -14.28 -21.62
CA SER A 12 31.14 -15.53 -22.36
C SER A 12 32.54 -16.04 -22.05
N LEU A 13 33.53 -15.15 -22.04
CA LEU A 13 34.90 -15.46 -21.63
C LEU A 13 34.97 -16.01 -20.20
N THR A 14 34.15 -15.45 -19.29
CA THR A 14 34.12 -15.88 -17.89
C THR A 14 33.55 -17.30 -17.77
N ILE A 15 32.40 -17.58 -18.40
CA ILE A 15 31.80 -18.92 -18.41
C ILE A 15 32.74 -19.93 -19.08
N ALA A 16 33.32 -19.58 -20.23
CA ALA A 16 34.26 -20.44 -20.94
C ALA A 16 35.48 -20.77 -20.07
N THR A 17 35.99 -19.79 -19.32
CA THR A 17 37.12 -20.00 -18.40
C THR A 17 36.74 -20.95 -17.25
N ILE A 18 35.56 -20.78 -16.66
CA ILE A 18 35.04 -21.66 -15.61
C ILE A 18 34.94 -23.09 -16.13
N VAL A 19 34.26 -23.28 -17.27
CA VAL A 19 34.03 -24.61 -17.87
C VAL A 19 35.34 -25.26 -18.29
N SER A 20 36.23 -24.53 -18.97
CA SER A 20 37.54 -25.06 -19.39
C SER A 20 38.38 -25.51 -18.20
N LYS A 21 38.39 -24.73 -17.11
CA LYS A 21 39.11 -25.09 -15.88
C LYS A 21 38.56 -26.38 -15.27
N VAL A 22 37.23 -26.52 -15.22
CA VAL A 22 36.55 -27.72 -14.71
C VAL A 22 36.90 -28.96 -15.55
N ILE A 23 36.91 -28.83 -16.88
CA ILE A 23 37.28 -29.93 -17.79
C ILE A 23 38.75 -30.31 -17.62
N CYS A 24 39.66 -29.33 -17.50
CA CYS A 24 41.10 -29.59 -17.31
C CYS A 24 41.42 -30.26 -15.97
N GLU A 25 40.69 -29.91 -14.90
CA GLU A 25 40.89 -30.50 -13.56
C GLU A 25 40.28 -31.91 -13.44
N GLY A 26 39.28 -32.27 -14.26
CA GLY A 26 38.58 -33.55 -14.24
C GLY A 26 39.26 -34.74 -14.93
N GLY A 27 40.59 -34.71 -15.10
CA GLY A 27 41.38 -35.55 -16.02
C GLY A 27 41.01 -37.04 -16.21
N SER A 28 41.33 -37.54 -17.42
CA SER A 28 41.35 -38.93 -17.95
C SER A 28 40.08 -39.57 -18.52
N LYS A 29 38.86 -39.12 -18.19
CA LYS A 29 37.63 -39.65 -18.83
C LYS A 29 37.09 -38.80 -19.99
N PHE A 30 37.35 -37.50 -19.99
CA PHE A 30 36.90 -36.57 -21.03
C PHE A 30 37.71 -36.64 -22.33
N LEU A 31 38.99 -36.98 -22.21
CA LEU A 31 39.96 -36.99 -23.29
C LEU A 31 40.80 -38.25 -23.12
N GLY A 32 40.66 -39.17 -24.07
CA GLY A 32 41.60 -40.25 -24.23
C GLY A 32 42.96 -39.67 -24.63
N TRP A 33 43.96 -39.95 -23.80
CA TRP A 33 45.39 -39.61 -23.92
C TRP A 33 45.90 -38.32 -23.27
N MET A 34 47.14 -38.41 -22.78
CA MET A 34 47.78 -37.66 -21.68
C MET A 34 48.02 -36.16 -21.93
N ASP A 35 47.97 -35.41 -20.81
CA ASP A 35 48.60 -34.11 -20.50
C ASP A 35 48.18 -32.81 -21.25
N LYS A 36 47.46 -31.98 -20.48
CA LYS A 36 47.56 -30.50 -20.40
C LYS A 36 47.56 -29.68 -21.70
N LYS A 37 46.43 -29.68 -22.39
CA LYS A 37 45.73 -28.49 -22.96
C LYS A 37 44.46 -28.98 -23.65
N LEU A 38 43.35 -28.25 -23.53
CA LEU A 38 42.20 -28.49 -24.39
C LEU A 38 42.65 -28.31 -25.84
N ASP A 39 42.23 -29.18 -26.75
CA ASP A 39 42.51 -28.95 -28.17
C ASP A 39 41.76 -27.70 -28.65
N GLU A 40 42.29 -27.02 -29.68
CA GLU A 40 41.66 -25.77 -30.18
C GLU A 40 40.19 -25.98 -30.58
N LYS A 41 39.83 -27.20 -30.99
CA LYS A 41 38.46 -27.55 -31.37
C LYS A 41 37.53 -27.53 -30.15
N THR A 42 37.93 -28.11 -29.03
CA THR A 42 37.13 -28.12 -27.80
C THR A 42 37.07 -26.74 -27.17
N GLU A 43 38.16 -25.97 -27.19
CA GLU A 43 38.14 -24.57 -26.72
C GLU A 43 37.13 -23.72 -27.51
N ARG A 44 37.11 -23.85 -28.85
CA ARG A 44 36.11 -23.18 -29.69
C ARG A 44 34.69 -23.64 -29.42
N LEU A 45 34.49 -24.95 -29.19
CA LEU A 45 33.17 -25.49 -28.83
C LEU A 45 32.66 -24.93 -27.50
N ILE A 46 33.52 -24.86 -26.47
CA ILE A 46 33.18 -24.30 -25.16
C ILE A 46 32.87 -22.80 -25.29
N ALA A 47 33.67 -22.05 -26.04
CA ALA A 47 33.44 -20.63 -26.27
C ALA A 47 32.08 -20.38 -26.96
N ASN A 48 31.78 -21.12 -28.03
CA ASN A 48 30.51 -21.01 -28.74
C ASN A 48 29.32 -21.42 -27.85
N ALA A 49 29.46 -22.50 -27.08
CA ALA A 49 28.42 -22.95 -26.15
C ALA A 49 28.18 -21.93 -25.03
N SER A 50 29.23 -21.27 -24.53
CA SER A 50 29.15 -20.23 -23.51
C SER A 50 28.44 -18.98 -24.03
N GLU A 51 28.75 -18.55 -25.25
CA GLU A 51 28.07 -17.43 -25.91
C GLU A 51 26.59 -17.77 -26.15
N GLN A 52 26.29 -18.97 -26.64
CA GLN A 52 24.92 -19.44 -26.83
C GLN A 52 24.16 -19.52 -25.51
N TYR A 53 24.81 -19.95 -24.41
CA TYR A 53 24.21 -20.00 -23.09
C TYR A 53 23.77 -18.62 -22.60
N ILE A 54 24.66 -17.62 -22.70
CA ILE A 54 24.35 -16.24 -22.29
C ILE A 54 23.24 -15.65 -23.14
N GLN A 55 23.27 -15.89 -24.45
CA GLN A 55 22.22 -15.42 -25.36
C GLN A 55 20.87 -16.04 -24.98
N ASN A 56 20.82 -17.37 -24.82
CA ASN A 56 19.61 -18.08 -24.41
C ASN A 56 19.09 -17.59 -23.05
N TYR A 57 19.97 -17.40 -22.07
CA TYR A 57 19.61 -16.92 -20.75
C TYR A 57 19.04 -15.49 -20.83
N SER A 58 19.71 -14.60 -21.56
CA SER A 58 19.29 -13.21 -21.74
C SER A 58 17.97 -13.10 -22.50
N ASP A 59 17.75 -13.91 -23.51
CA ASP A 59 16.50 -13.90 -24.29
C ASP A 59 15.31 -14.43 -23.46
N ARG A 60 15.53 -15.47 -22.64
CA ARG A 60 14.47 -16.06 -21.80
C ARG A 60 14.16 -15.25 -20.55
N HIS A 61 15.18 -14.65 -19.92
CA HIS A 61 15.06 -14.07 -18.58
C HIS A 61 15.34 -12.56 -18.53
N GLY A 62 15.99 -12.01 -19.57
CA GLY A 62 16.29 -10.58 -19.72
C GLY A 62 15.17 -9.77 -20.38
N ILE A 63 14.14 -10.42 -20.89
CA ILE A 63 12.97 -9.76 -21.48
C ILE A 63 11.77 -9.95 -20.54
N LEU A 64 11.11 -8.84 -20.21
CA LEU A 64 9.87 -8.81 -19.45
C LEU A 64 8.72 -8.41 -20.36
N LYS A 65 7.66 -9.19 -20.36
CA LYS A 65 6.35 -8.78 -20.88
C LYS A 65 5.33 -9.13 -19.81
N VAL A 66 4.97 -8.14 -19.00
CA VAL A 66 3.88 -8.30 -18.04
C VAL A 66 2.58 -7.78 -18.64
N LEU A 67 1.49 -8.13 -17.97
CA LEU A 67 0.14 -7.74 -18.31
C LEU A 67 0.03 -6.28 -18.79
N GLY A 68 -0.65 -6.09 -19.92
CA GLY A 68 -0.96 -4.78 -20.49
C GLY A 68 0.21 -4.03 -21.13
N MET A 69 1.43 -4.56 -21.09
CA MET A 69 2.54 -4.05 -21.90
C MET A 69 2.25 -4.28 -23.40
N ARG A 70 2.41 -3.24 -24.22
CA ARG A 70 2.21 -3.32 -25.67
C ARG A 70 3.26 -4.20 -26.33
N GLU A 71 4.50 -4.08 -25.90
CA GLU A 71 5.66 -4.79 -26.44
C GLU A 71 6.50 -5.38 -25.28
N PRO A 72 7.26 -6.47 -25.51
CA PRO A 72 8.26 -6.94 -24.56
C PRO A 72 9.36 -5.91 -24.37
N VAL A 73 9.86 -5.78 -23.14
CA VAL A 73 10.83 -4.75 -22.75
C VAL A 73 12.03 -5.38 -22.04
N PRO A 74 13.24 -4.83 -22.15
CA PRO A 74 14.37 -5.33 -21.38
C PRO A 74 14.08 -5.20 -19.88
N LEU A 75 14.23 -6.29 -19.12
CA LEU A 75 13.95 -6.30 -17.68
C LEU A 75 14.69 -5.17 -16.96
N GLU A 76 15.92 -4.88 -17.36
CA GLU A 76 16.74 -3.84 -16.73
C GLU A 76 16.20 -2.42 -16.92
N SER A 77 15.44 -2.19 -17.99
CA SER A 77 14.81 -0.89 -18.25
C SER A 77 13.64 -0.60 -17.33
N VAL A 78 12.98 -1.65 -16.82
CA VAL A 78 11.79 -1.57 -15.99
C VAL A 78 12.04 -1.96 -14.52
N TYR A 79 13.17 -2.59 -14.23
CA TYR A 79 13.48 -3.12 -12.90
C TYR A 79 13.64 -2.01 -11.86
N THR A 80 13.00 -2.20 -10.72
CA THR A 80 13.17 -1.36 -9.53
C THR A 80 13.77 -2.23 -8.43
N ALA A 81 14.86 -1.74 -7.81
CA ALA A 81 15.60 -2.49 -6.80
C ALA A 81 14.68 -2.91 -5.65
N VAL A 82 14.67 -4.21 -5.34
CA VAL A 82 13.87 -4.77 -4.25
C VAL A 82 14.59 -4.61 -2.92
N GLN A 83 13.80 -4.48 -1.87
CA GLN A 83 14.29 -4.44 -0.50
C GLN A 83 13.75 -5.63 0.28
N PHE A 84 14.50 -6.09 1.27
CA PHE A 84 14.14 -7.20 2.14
C PHE A 84 13.99 -6.77 3.59
N LEU A 85 13.04 -7.42 4.26
CA LEU A 85 12.84 -7.42 5.70
C LEU A 85 13.39 -8.71 6.30
N ASN A 86 13.92 -8.62 7.52
CA ASN A 86 14.38 -9.80 8.25
C ASN A 86 13.17 -10.58 8.80
N ARG A 87 13.04 -11.86 8.44
CA ARG A 87 11.88 -12.68 8.84
C ARG A 87 11.78 -12.90 10.35
N ALA A 88 12.90 -12.87 11.09
CA ALA A 88 12.89 -13.01 12.55
C ALA A 88 12.05 -11.93 13.26
N GLU A 89 11.80 -10.80 12.58
CA GLU A 89 10.97 -9.69 13.08
C GLU A 89 9.48 -9.86 12.73
N LEU A 90 9.15 -10.71 11.74
CA LEU A 90 7.77 -10.97 11.27
C LEU A 90 7.09 -12.14 12.00
N ARG A 91 7.86 -13.08 12.58
CA ARG A 91 7.37 -14.34 13.19
C ARG A 91 6.88 -14.22 14.66
N ARG A 92 6.63 -13.02 15.18
CA ARG A 92 6.31 -12.82 16.61
C ARG A 92 4.80 -12.77 16.93
N PHE A 93 4.00 -13.71 16.44
CA PHE A 93 2.59 -13.76 16.82
C PHE A 93 2.19 -15.14 17.33
N GLU A 94 1.86 -15.19 18.62
CA GLU A 94 1.45 -16.42 19.33
C GLU A 94 -0.02 -16.80 19.06
N SER A 95 -0.81 -15.94 18.40
CA SER A 95 -2.24 -16.17 18.08
C SER A 95 -2.72 -15.30 16.90
N ILE A 96 -3.86 -15.67 16.28
CA ILE A 96 -4.54 -14.87 15.24
C ILE A 96 -4.88 -13.47 15.76
N ASP A 97 -5.35 -13.35 17.00
CA ASP A 97 -5.69 -12.06 17.61
C ASP A 97 -4.45 -11.15 17.75
N ASN A 98 -3.29 -11.71 18.07
CA ASN A 98 -2.04 -10.97 18.17
C ASN A 98 -1.55 -10.52 16.78
N LEU A 99 -1.71 -11.37 15.77
CA LEU A 99 -1.42 -11.04 14.37
C LEU A 99 -2.33 -9.89 13.89
N GLU A 100 -3.61 -9.94 14.25
CA GLU A 100 -4.59 -8.92 13.89
C GLU A 100 -4.34 -7.58 14.58
N LYS A 101 -4.00 -7.58 15.87
CA LYS A 101 -3.60 -6.36 16.59
C LYS A 101 -2.37 -5.70 15.98
N ALA A 102 -1.35 -6.48 15.63
CA ALA A 102 -0.15 -5.96 15.01
C ALA A 102 -0.42 -5.39 13.61
N PHE A 103 -1.28 -6.05 12.82
CA PHE A 103 -1.71 -5.54 11.53
C PHE A 103 -2.39 -4.18 11.66
N ARG A 104 -3.37 -4.06 12.58
CA ARG A 104 -4.11 -2.81 12.81
C ARG A 104 -3.21 -1.67 13.27
N GLN A 105 -2.09 -1.96 13.93
CA GLN A 105 -1.08 -0.97 14.30
C GLN A 105 -0.20 -0.52 13.13
N SER A 106 0.02 -1.38 12.13
CA SER A 106 0.86 -1.06 10.94
C SER A 106 0.15 -0.22 9.86
N GLY A 107 -1.18 -0.08 9.95
CA GLY A 107 -2.00 0.70 9.02
C GLY A 107 -2.70 -0.18 7.98
N ARG A 108 -2.87 0.34 6.75
CA ARG A 108 -3.56 -0.37 5.64
C ARG A 108 -2.68 -1.36 4.87
N GLY A 109 -1.36 -1.28 5.04
CA GLY A 109 -0.40 -2.23 4.47
C GLY A 109 -0.13 -3.39 5.43
N PHE A 110 0.36 -4.52 4.90
CA PHE A 110 0.58 -5.74 5.70
C PHE A 110 2.00 -5.81 6.30
N GLN A 111 2.81 -4.75 6.17
CA GLN A 111 4.19 -4.70 6.67
C GLN A 111 4.38 -3.60 7.71
N PRO A 112 5.10 -3.87 8.82
CA PRO A 112 5.42 -2.85 9.80
C PRO A 112 6.36 -1.78 9.21
N LYS A 113 6.04 -0.50 9.45
CA LYS A 113 6.75 0.63 8.83
C LYS A 113 8.16 0.90 9.38
N ASP A 114 8.45 0.42 10.58
CA ASP A 114 9.70 0.72 11.31
C ASP A 114 10.79 -0.35 11.15
N LEU A 115 10.57 -1.39 10.34
CA LEU A 115 11.56 -2.44 10.15
C LEU A 115 12.69 -2.00 9.22
N ALA A 116 13.91 -2.38 9.57
CA ALA A 116 15.09 -2.08 8.77
C ALA A 116 15.04 -2.83 7.43
N LYS A 117 14.96 -2.07 6.35
CA LYS A 117 15.01 -2.59 4.98
C LYS A 117 16.45 -2.77 4.52
N GLN A 118 16.75 -3.89 3.87
CA GLN A 118 18.06 -4.20 3.30
C GLN A 118 17.97 -4.31 1.78
N ASP A 119 18.99 -3.85 1.06
CA ASP A 119 19.06 -4.02 -0.40
C ASP A 119 19.10 -5.50 -0.80
N GLY A 120 18.28 -5.88 -1.79
CA GLY A 120 18.11 -7.28 -2.18
C GLY A 120 19.37 -7.92 -2.77
N LEU A 121 20.11 -7.19 -3.60
CA LEU A 121 21.36 -7.68 -4.21
C LEU A 121 22.44 -7.85 -3.14
N ALA A 122 22.57 -6.87 -2.24
CA ALA A 122 23.51 -6.95 -1.12
C ALA A 122 23.24 -8.16 -0.20
N VAL A 123 21.97 -8.46 0.08
CA VAL A 123 21.60 -9.66 0.85
C VAL A 123 21.97 -10.94 0.09
N ALA A 124 21.71 -11.01 -1.21
CA ALA A 124 22.07 -12.18 -2.03
C ALA A 124 23.59 -12.39 -2.16
N ASN A 125 24.40 -11.33 -2.16
CA ASN A 125 25.86 -11.45 -2.09
C ASN A 125 26.31 -12.01 -0.73
N ARG A 126 25.67 -11.61 0.37
CA ARG A 126 26.04 -12.06 1.73
C ARG A 126 25.58 -13.48 2.06
N LYS A 127 24.45 -13.94 1.48
CA LYS A 127 23.81 -15.21 1.84
C LYS A 127 24.01 -16.24 0.75
N GLN A 128 24.69 -17.34 1.09
CA GLN A 128 24.89 -18.47 0.16
C GLN A 128 23.59 -19.25 -0.10
N TYR A 129 22.76 -19.43 0.92
CA TYR A 129 21.45 -20.08 0.81
C TYR A 129 20.38 -19.06 1.23
N LEU A 130 19.62 -18.55 0.26
CA LEU A 130 18.66 -17.48 0.46
C LEU A 130 17.26 -17.93 0.06
N MET A 131 16.30 -17.82 0.98
CA MET A 131 14.88 -18.06 0.71
C MET A 131 14.16 -16.72 0.65
N VAL A 132 13.71 -16.35 -0.55
CA VAL A 132 12.99 -15.10 -0.82
C VAL A 132 11.50 -15.34 -0.72
N LEU A 133 10.91 -14.84 0.36
CA LEU A 133 9.49 -14.93 0.62
C LEU A 133 8.78 -13.63 0.24
N GLY A 134 7.52 -13.73 -0.15
CA GLY A 134 6.72 -12.55 -0.43
C GLY A 134 5.31 -12.90 -0.86
N GLY A 135 4.41 -11.93 -0.75
CA GLY A 135 3.04 -12.07 -1.25
C GLY A 135 2.98 -12.27 -2.78
N PRO A 136 1.79 -12.58 -3.31
CA PRO A 136 1.53 -12.52 -4.75
C PRO A 136 1.88 -11.15 -5.32
N GLY A 137 2.46 -11.08 -6.52
CA GLY A 137 2.78 -9.80 -7.16
C GLY A 137 3.94 -9.00 -6.54
N ALA A 138 4.63 -9.54 -5.51
CA ALA A 138 5.76 -8.87 -4.86
C ALA A 138 7.04 -8.77 -5.71
N GLY A 139 7.10 -9.47 -6.85
CA GLY A 139 8.26 -9.42 -7.77
C GLY A 139 9.34 -10.49 -7.52
N LYS A 140 9.03 -11.58 -6.82
CA LYS A 140 9.97 -12.70 -6.53
C LYS A 140 10.66 -13.26 -7.78
N SER A 141 9.90 -13.73 -8.75
CA SER A 141 10.41 -14.24 -10.03
C SER A 141 11.25 -13.21 -10.77
N THR A 142 10.82 -11.95 -10.77
CA THR A 142 11.53 -10.82 -11.36
C THR A 142 12.88 -10.59 -10.67
N PHE A 143 12.94 -10.72 -9.35
CA PHE A 143 14.20 -10.65 -8.60
C PHE A 143 15.14 -11.80 -8.96
N LEU A 144 14.67 -13.05 -9.00
CA LEU A 144 15.51 -14.19 -9.40
C LEU A 144 16.09 -14.01 -10.81
N ARG A 145 15.26 -13.60 -11.78
CA ARG A 145 15.72 -13.29 -13.14
C ARG A 145 16.80 -12.20 -13.13
N LYS A 146 16.58 -11.12 -12.37
CA LYS A 146 17.56 -10.04 -12.24
C LYS A 146 18.88 -10.52 -11.63
N MET A 147 18.83 -11.35 -10.58
CA MET A 147 20.02 -11.93 -9.95
C MET A 147 20.86 -12.73 -10.95
N GLY A 148 20.22 -13.51 -11.82
CA GLY A 148 20.93 -14.24 -12.86
C GLY A 148 21.60 -13.32 -13.88
N LEU A 149 20.91 -12.27 -14.34
CA LEU A 149 21.50 -11.30 -15.26
C LEU A 149 22.69 -10.57 -14.65
N GLU A 150 22.61 -10.21 -13.37
CA GLU A 150 23.75 -9.57 -12.67
C GLU A 150 24.91 -10.53 -12.47
N ALA A 151 24.65 -11.82 -12.21
CA ALA A 151 25.68 -12.84 -12.15
C ALA A 151 26.40 -13.03 -13.51
N LEU A 152 25.67 -13.00 -14.63
CA LEU A 152 26.29 -13.05 -15.97
C LEU A 152 27.21 -11.85 -16.23
N LYS A 153 26.87 -10.68 -15.70
CA LYS A 153 27.69 -9.46 -15.82
C LYS A 153 28.90 -9.43 -14.88
N GLY A 154 28.98 -10.35 -13.91
CA GLY A 154 30.04 -10.40 -12.91
C GLY A 154 30.20 -9.07 -12.15
N VAL A 155 31.44 -8.58 -12.02
CA VAL A 155 31.77 -7.33 -11.31
C VAL A 155 30.97 -6.13 -11.86
N ALA A 156 30.65 -6.10 -13.15
CA ALA A 156 29.87 -5.01 -13.75
C ALA A 156 28.38 -5.05 -13.36
N GLY A 157 27.86 -6.20 -12.94
CA GLY A 157 26.48 -6.38 -12.49
C GLY A 157 26.29 -6.30 -10.97
N GLY A 158 27.38 -6.16 -10.20
CA GLY A 158 27.32 -6.07 -8.75
C GLY A 158 27.06 -7.40 -8.03
N TYR A 159 26.93 -8.52 -8.75
CA TYR A 159 27.01 -9.85 -8.11
C TYR A 159 28.48 -10.22 -7.92
N GLU A 160 28.87 -10.48 -6.68
CA GLU A 160 30.29 -10.56 -6.30
C GLU A 160 30.93 -11.93 -6.54
N HIS A 161 30.14 -12.94 -6.91
CA HIS A 161 30.59 -14.34 -6.99
C HIS A 161 30.74 -14.81 -8.44
N GLU A 162 31.86 -15.44 -8.75
CA GLU A 162 32.13 -16.06 -10.05
C GLU A 162 31.37 -17.38 -10.20
N CYS A 163 30.08 -17.28 -10.54
CA CYS A 163 29.18 -18.42 -10.69
C CYS A 163 28.39 -18.34 -12.00
N ILE A 164 28.07 -19.50 -12.59
CA ILE A 164 27.16 -19.60 -13.74
C ILE A 164 25.72 -19.66 -13.20
N PRO A 165 24.84 -18.70 -13.54
CA PRO A 165 23.47 -18.69 -13.05
C PRO A 165 22.59 -19.65 -13.84
N VAL A 166 21.86 -20.52 -13.12
CA VAL A 166 20.88 -21.45 -13.71
C VAL A 166 19.53 -21.20 -13.05
N LEU A 167 18.54 -20.77 -13.83
CA LEU A 167 17.18 -20.54 -13.35
C LEU A 167 16.28 -21.72 -13.67
N ILE A 168 15.70 -22.30 -12.63
CA ILE A 168 14.82 -23.46 -12.71
C ILE A 168 13.45 -23.05 -12.18
N GLU A 169 12.47 -23.00 -13.07
CA GLU A 169 11.06 -22.78 -12.70
C GLU A 169 10.48 -24.10 -12.18
N LEU A 170 10.18 -24.16 -10.86
CA LEU A 170 9.77 -25.40 -10.20
C LEU A 170 8.41 -25.92 -10.66
N LYS A 171 7.57 -25.05 -11.22
CA LYS A 171 6.29 -25.42 -11.87
C LYS A 171 6.46 -26.44 -13.01
N ASN A 172 7.65 -26.53 -13.61
CA ASN A 172 7.93 -27.46 -14.71
C ASN A 172 8.07 -28.92 -14.23
N PHE A 173 8.22 -29.16 -12.92
CA PHE A 173 8.25 -30.50 -12.36
C PHE A 173 6.83 -30.98 -12.05
N THR A 174 6.21 -31.63 -13.03
CA THR A 174 4.87 -32.22 -12.88
C THR A 174 4.88 -33.63 -12.29
N SER A 175 6.05 -34.29 -12.27
CA SER A 175 6.24 -35.63 -11.73
C SER A 175 6.72 -35.61 -10.27
N ASN A 176 6.57 -36.73 -9.56
CA ASN A 176 7.01 -36.89 -8.18
C ASN A 176 8.54 -36.87 -8.01
N LYS A 177 9.31 -36.94 -9.11
CA LYS A 177 10.77 -36.89 -9.09
C LYS A 177 11.28 -35.59 -9.68
N ILE A 178 11.71 -34.68 -8.80
CA ILE A 178 12.55 -33.54 -9.14
C ILE A 178 13.99 -34.04 -9.26
N ASN A 179 14.55 -33.93 -10.46
CA ASN A 179 15.96 -34.17 -10.69
C ASN A 179 16.62 -32.87 -11.17
N LEU A 180 17.09 -32.08 -10.20
CA LEU A 180 17.70 -30.77 -10.46
C LEU A 180 18.98 -30.91 -11.29
N GLU A 181 19.78 -31.95 -11.06
CA GLU A 181 21.00 -32.20 -11.84
C GLU A 181 20.70 -32.38 -13.32
N LYS A 182 19.68 -33.18 -13.67
CA LYS A 182 19.23 -33.34 -15.05
C LYS A 182 18.65 -32.07 -15.65
N ALA A 183 17.94 -31.27 -14.85
CA ALA A 183 17.40 -29.98 -15.30
C ALA A 183 18.52 -29.01 -15.64
N ILE A 184 19.56 -28.92 -14.80
CA ILE A 184 20.75 -28.10 -15.05
C ILE A 184 21.51 -28.61 -16.29
N ALA A 185 21.74 -29.92 -16.39
CA ALA A 185 22.41 -30.52 -17.54
C ALA A 185 21.63 -30.29 -18.84
N HIS A 186 20.30 -30.20 -18.78
CA HIS A 186 19.48 -29.85 -19.94
C HIS A 186 19.77 -28.44 -20.46
N GLU A 187 19.92 -27.44 -19.58
CA GLU A 187 20.25 -26.07 -19.98
C GLU A 187 21.59 -25.99 -20.75
N PHE A 188 22.60 -26.74 -20.29
CA PHE A 188 23.89 -26.81 -20.99
C PHE A 188 23.82 -27.64 -22.29
N ARG A 189 23.00 -28.69 -22.31
CA ARG A 189 22.79 -29.54 -23.50
C ARG A 189 22.18 -28.76 -24.66
N VAL A 190 21.18 -27.91 -24.38
CA VAL A 190 20.54 -27.04 -25.40
C VAL A 190 21.55 -26.06 -26.02
N CYS A 191 22.65 -25.77 -25.33
CA CYS A 191 23.72 -24.90 -25.82
C CYS A 191 24.87 -25.67 -26.50
N ASN A 192 24.70 -26.97 -26.76
CA ASN A 192 25.71 -27.86 -27.37
C ASN A 192 27.03 -27.95 -26.58
N LEU A 193 26.97 -27.81 -25.25
CA LEU A 193 28.13 -28.03 -24.40
C LEU A 193 28.56 -29.52 -24.45
N PRO A 194 29.86 -29.84 -24.61
CA PRO A 194 30.30 -31.24 -24.68
C PRO A 194 30.05 -31.97 -23.35
N SER A 195 29.59 -33.23 -23.41
CA SER A 195 29.34 -34.08 -22.24
C SER A 195 28.61 -33.34 -21.09
N PRO A 196 27.41 -32.79 -21.35
CA PRO A 196 26.76 -31.82 -20.45
C PRO A 196 26.45 -32.40 -19.07
N ASP A 197 26.14 -33.69 -18.96
CA ASP A 197 25.88 -34.34 -17.68
C ASP A 197 27.14 -34.39 -16.79
N GLU A 198 28.29 -34.81 -17.34
CA GLU A 198 29.54 -34.89 -16.58
C GLU A 198 30.06 -33.50 -16.18
N ILE A 199 29.96 -32.51 -17.07
CA ILE A 199 30.31 -31.12 -16.74
C ILE A 199 29.39 -30.59 -15.64
N THR A 200 28.10 -30.89 -15.70
CA THR A 200 27.13 -30.44 -14.69
C THR A 200 27.51 -30.97 -13.31
N THR A 201 27.76 -32.28 -13.18
CA THR A 201 28.18 -32.88 -11.91
C THR A 201 29.45 -32.21 -11.39
N LYS A 202 30.44 -31.94 -12.26
CA LYS A 202 31.69 -31.29 -11.85
C LYS A 202 31.51 -29.82 -11.45
N LEU A 203 30.71 -29.05 -12.16
CA LEU A 203 30.37 -27.67 -11.81
C LEU A 203 29.66 -27.61 -10.45
N LEU A 204 28.77 -28.57 -10.19
CA LEU A 204 28.10 -28.72 -8.91
C LEU A 204 29.08 -29.10 -7.78
N GLU A 205 29.96 -30.08 -7.98
CA GLU A 205 30.99 -30.47 -7.01
C GLU A 205 31.93 -29.31 -6.65
N GLN A 206 32.26 -28.46 -7.62
CA GLN A 206 33.19 -27.34 -7.44
C GLN A 206 32.52 -26.04 -6.94
N GLY A 207 31.20 -26.02 -6.74
CA GLY A 207 30.49 -24.82 -6.26
C GLY A 207 30.45 -23.68 -7.28
N LYS A 208 30.44 -23.99 -8.59
CA LYS A 208 30.53 -22.99 -9.66
C LYS A 208 29.18 -22.50 -10.18
N LEU A 209 28.08 -22.90 -9.55
CA LEU A 209 26.74 -22.53 -9.97
C LEU A 209 26.03 -21.60 -8.98
N LEU A 210 25.29 -20.65 -9.53
CA LEU A 210 24.23 -19.92 -8.84
C LEU A 210 22.91 -20.54 -9.26
N ILE A 211 22.30 -21.31 -8.36
CA ILE A 211 21.09 -22.08 -8.63
C ILE A 211 19.88 -21.29 -8.13
N LEU A 212 19.07 -20.83 -9.07
CA LEU A 212 17.89 -19.99 -8.83
C LEU A 212 16.64 -20.87 -8.97
N LEU A 213 15.97 -21.17 -7.85
CA LEU A 213 14.79 -22.02 -7.79
C LEU A 213 13.54 -21.17 -7.66
N ASP A 214 12.79 -20.98 -8.75
CA ASP A 214 11.63 -20.09 -8.75
C ASP A 214 10.31 -20.85 -8.52
N GLY A 215 9.50 -20.36 -7.58
CA GLY A 215 8.11 -20.79 -7.40
C GLY A 215 7.96 -22.13 -6.69
N LEU A 216 8.54 -22.30 -5.49
CA LEU A 216 8.32 -23.50 -4.68
C LEU A 216 6.82 -23.73 -4.39
N ASP A 217 6.05 -22.65 -4.26
CA ASP A 217 4.59 -22.67 -4.10
C ASP A 217 3.82 -23.16 -5.34
N GLU A 218 4.47 -23.23 -6.49
CA GLU A 218 3.84 -23.66 -7.75
C GLU A 218 3.95 -25.19 -7.96
N VAL A 219 4.70 -25.90 -7.11
CA VAL A 219 4.76 -27.36 -7.09
C VAL A 219 3.40 -27.94 -6.61
N PRO A 220 2.86 -28.99 -7.25
CA PRO A 220 1.65 -29.65 -6.76
C PRO A 220 1.75 -30.10 -5.31
N THR A 221 0.73 -29.77 -4.49
CA THR A 221 0.69 -30.07 -3.05
C THR A 221 1.00 -31.53 -2.74
N LYS A 222 0.44 -32.46 -3.53
CA LYS A 222 0.68 -33.91 -3.42
C LYS A 222 2.15 -34.34 -3.56
N ASN A 223 2.99 -33.50 -4.16
CA ASN A 223 4.39 -33.75 -4.44
C ASN A 223 5.31 -32.78 -3.67
N LEU A 224 4.77 -31.85 -2.87
CA LEU A 224 5.52 -30.76 -2.27
C LEU A 224 6.55 -31.26 -1.23
N ASP A 225 6.16 -32.16 -0.33
CA ASP A 225 7.08 -32.73 0.67
C ASP A 225 8.23 -33.50 0.03
N GLU A 226 7.92 -34.31 -0.98
CA GLU A 226 8.93 -35.08 -1.72
C GLU A 226 9.86 -34.14 -2.51
N ALA A 227 9.31 -33.12 -3.16
CA ALA A 227 10.07 -32.07 -3.84
C ALA A 227 11.01 -31.34 -2.88
N ILE A 228 10.51 -30.93 -1.71
CA ILE A 228 11.32 -30.25 -0.69
C ILE A 228 12.42 -31.17 -0.19
N CYS A 229 12.13 -32.44 0.10
CA CYS A 229 13.12 -33.42 0.52
C CYS A 229 14.21 -33.61 -0.56
N GLN A 230 13.83 -33.74 -1.82
CA GLN A 230 14.77 -33.88 -2.94
C GLN A 230 15.62 -32.62 -3.13
N ILE A 231 15.04 -31.42 -3.00
CA ILE A 231 15.77 -30.15 -3.06
C ILE A 231 16.74 -30.05 -1.87
N GLN A 232 16.33 -30.41 -0.66
CA GLN A 232 17.21 -30.42 0.52
C GLN A 232 18.38 -31.38 0.34
N ASN A 233 18.13 -32.61 -0.09
CA ASN A 233 19.16 -33.59 -0.36
C ASN A 233 20.15 -33.09 -1.44
N PHE A 234 19.64 -32.44 -2.49
CA PHE A 234 20.47 -31.85 -3.53
C PHE A 234 21.36 -30.71 -3.01
N VAL A 235 20.77 -29.81 -2.20
CA VAL A 235 21.52 -28.71 -1.56
C VAL A 235 22.57 -29.25 -0.58
N ASP A 236 22.26 -30.31 0.15
CA ASP A 236 23.19 -30.95 1.08
C ASP A 236 24.33 -31.69 0.36
N GLN A 237 24.02 -32.31 -0.79
CA GLN A 237 25.02 -32.99 -1.63
C GLN A 237 25.97 -32.00 -2.32
N TYR A 238 25.45 -30.89 -2.85
CA TYR A 238 26.21 -29.93 -3.66
C TYR A 238 26.35 -28.58 -2.96
N ASP A 239 26.87 -28.63 -1.74
CA ASP A 239 26.75 -27.54 -0.79
C ASP A 239 27.67 -26.35 -1.03
N GLN A 240 28.67 -26.46 -1.91
CA GLN A 240 29.56 -25.35 -2.26
C GLN A 240 28.90 -24.35 -3.22
N ASN A 241 27.76 -24.69 -3.82
CA ASN A 241 27.03 -23.79 -4.71
C ASN A 241 26.26 -22.72 -3.94
N ARG A 242 25.84 -21.68 -4.67
CA ARG A 242 24.95 -20.65 -4.15
C ARG A 242 23.52 -20.94 -4.59
N PHE A 243 22.59 -20.75 -3.67
CA PHE A 243 21.18 -21.08 -3.86
C PHE A 243 20.31 -19.88 -3.50
N VAL A 244 19.44 -19.47 -4.43
CA VAL A 244 18.37 -18.51 -4.15
C VAL A 244 17.06 -19.17 -4.56
N ALA A 245 16.20 -19.42 -3.59
CA ALA A 245 14.88 -20.00 -3.82
C ALA A 245 13.80 -18.94 -3.56
N SER A 246 12.69 -19.05 -4.27
CA SER A 246 11.52 -18.18 -4.08
C SER A 246 10.30 -19.00 -3.68
N CYS A 247 9.52 -18.47 -2.73
CA CYS A 247 8.27 -19.08 -2.30
C CYS A 247 7.28 -18.01 -1.84
N ARG A 248 5.98 -18.30 -1.88
CA ARG A 248 5.02 -17.49 -1.12
C ARG A 248 5.20 -17.73 0.38
N ILE A 249 4.97 -16.68 1.17
CA ILE A 249 4.96 -16.81 2.64
C ILE A 249 3.95 -17.90 3.06
N ALA A 250 2.78 -17.87 2.43
CA ALA A 250 1.70 -18.85 2.49
C ALA A 250 2.19 -20.31 2.43
N ALA A 251 2.76 -20.70 1.29
CA ALA A 251 3.12 -22.10 1.05
C ALA A 251 4.41 -22.55 1.77
N TYR A 252 5.06 -21.66 2.54
CA TYR A 252 6.33 -21.95 3.19
C TYR A 252 6.15 -22.46 4.63
N HIS A 253 5.76 -23.72 4.74
CA HIS A 253 5.57 -24.44 6.00
C HIS A 253 6.84 -25.17 6.49
N HIS A 254 7.79 -25.40 5.59
CA HIS A 254 8.96 -26.21 5.87
C HIS A 254 10.20 -25.34 6.04
N ASN A 255 10.90 -25.49 7.16
CA ASN A 255 12.20 -24.83 7.34
C ASN A 255 13.26 -25.57 6.51
N PHE A 256 13.72 -24.94 5.43
CA PHE A 256 14.94 -25.38 4.76
C PHE A 256 16.13 -25.09 5.67
N ARG A 257 16.74 -26.14 6.22
CA ARG A 257 17.73 -26.03 7.32
C ARG A 257 18.89 -25.08 7.04
N ARG A 258 19.39 -25.03 5.80
CA ARG A 258 20.53 -24.17 5.40
C ARG A 258 20.11 -22.76 5.01
N PHE A 259 18.84 -22.52 4.68
CA PHE A 259 18.41 -21.27 4.08
C PHE A 259 18.20 -20.17 5.13
N SER A 260 18.65 -18.97 4.81
CA SER A 260 18.25 -17.76 5.51
C SER A 260 16.98 -17.21 4.86
N ASP A 261 15.90 -17.08 5.63
CA ASP A 261 14.64 -16.55 5.12
C ASP A 261 14.61 -15.02 5.18
N VAL A 262 14.20 -14.40 4.08
CA VAL A 262 13.93 -12.95 3.99
C VAL A 262 12.56 -12.71 3.35
N ALA A 263 11.91 -11.60 3.69
CA ALA A 263 10.64 -11.21 3.10
C ALA A 263 10.81 -9.98 2.20
N MET A 264 10.24 -9.99 1.00
CA MET A 264 10.17 -8.82 0.11
C MET A 264 9.38 -7.70 0.75
N ALA A 265 9.98 -6.52 0.82
CA ALA A 265 9.35 -5.32 1.34
C ALA A 265 8.40 -4.70 0.29
N GLU A 266 7.33 -4.06 0.76
CA GLU A 266 6.49 -3.16 -0.02
C GLU A 266 7.33 -1.95 -0.49
N PHE A 267 6.97 -1.41 -1.67
CA PHE A 267 7.63 -0.26 -2.25
C PHE A 267 7.43 0.99 -1.39
N ASP A 268 8.53 1.67 -1.10
CA ASP A 268 8.48 3.03 -0.56
C ASP A 268 8.19 4.07 -1.67
N MET A 269 8.08 5.34 -1.28
CA MET A 269 7.80 6.43 -2.22
C MET A 269 8.86 6.57 -3.31
N SER A 270 10.13 6.31 -2.99
CA SER A 270 11.23 6.41 -3.95
C SER A 270 11.18 5.26 -4.96
N GLN A 271 10.89 4.05 -4.50
CA GLN A 271 10.72 2.87 -5.35
C GLN A 271 9.49 3.01 -6.25
N MET A 272 8.36 3.53 -5.74
CA MET A 272 7.18 3.78 -6.56
C MET A 272 7.45 4.81 -7.66
N GLN A 273 8.14 5.91 -7.32
CA GLN A 273 8.54 6.92 -8.30
C GLN A 273 9.44 6.29 -9.37
N GLN A 274 10.49 5.58 -8.94
CA GLN A 274 11.42 4.92 -9.85
C GLN A 274 10.71 3.95 -10.79
N PHE A 275 9.79 3.14 -10.25
CA PHE A 275 9.01 2.20 -11.03
C PHE A 275 8.16 2.91 -12.09
N ILE A 276 7.48 4.01 -11.75
CA ILE A 276 6.67 4.78 -12.72
C ILE A 276 7.57 5.34 -13.84
N HIS A 277 8.73 5.90 -13.50
CA HIS A 277 9.68 6.40 -14.50
C HIS A 277 10.22 5.30 -15.41
N ASN A 278 10.49 4.13 -14.83
CA ASN A 278 10.96 2.97 -15.56
C ASN A 278 9.86 2.34 -16.44
N TRP A 279 8.61 2.37 -15.99
CA TRP A 279 7.46 1.86 -16.73
C TRP A 279 7.22 2.66 -18.02
N PHE A 280 7.19 3.99 -17.91
CA PHE A 280 6.98 4.90 -19.05
C PHE A 280 8.33 5.30 -19.68
N TYR A 281 9.12 4.31 -20.12
CA TYR A 281 10.48 4.54 -20.62
C TYR A 281 10.56 4.91 -22.13
N SER A 282 9.46 4.74 -22.88
CA SER A 282 9.46 4.87 -24.34
C SER A 282 9.86 6.29 -24.81
N VAL A 283 10.35 6.43 -26.04
CA VAL A 283 10.71 7.75 -26.61
C VAL A 283 9.51 8.70 -26.59
N ALA A 284 8.32 8.19 -26.91
CA ALA A 284 7.08 8.96 -26.88
C ALA A 284 6.74 9.41 -25.46
N ASP A 285 6.89 8.53 -24.47
CA ASP A 285 6.63 8.87 -23.06
C ASP A 285 7.58 9.92 -22.52
N ARG A 286 8.87 9.81 -22.86
CA ARG A 286 9.89 10.80 -22.47
C ARG A 286 9.59 12.15 -23.08
N ALA A 287 9.22 12.20 -24.36
CA ALA A 287 8.85 13.43 -25.04
C ALA A 287 7.58 14.06 -24.44
N ALA A 288 6.61 13.24 -24.03
CA ALA A 288 5.36 13.69 -23.41
C ALA A 288 5.48 14.00 -21.91
N GLY A 289 6.56 13.57 -21.25
CA GLY A 289 6.72 13.65 -19.80
C GLY A 289 5.72 12.77 -19.04
N THR A 290 5.27 11.65 -19.62
CA THR A 290 4.19 10.80 -19.09
C THR A 290 4.47 10.34 -17.66
N ALA A 291 5.68 9.85 -17.38
CA ALA A 291 6.09 9.40 -16.04
C ALA A 291 5.94 10.49 -14.97
N GLN A 292 6.47 11.68 -15.27
CA GLN A 292 6.46 12.81 -14.34
C GLN A 292 5.02 13.25 -14.04
N LYS A 293 4.19 13.35 -15.08
CA LYS A 293 2.76 13.70 -14.93
C LYS A 293 2.00 12.65 -14.12
N CYS A 294 2.27 11.36 -14.35
CA CYS A 294 1.69 10.26 -13.59
C CYS A 294 2.05 10.36 -12.10
N TRP A 295 3.34 10.58 -11.81
CA TRP A 295 3.83 10.72 -10.44
C TRP A 295 3.25 11.94 -9.73
N GLU A 296 3.26 13.11 -10.37
CA GLU A 296 2.67 14.35 -9.83
C GLU A 296 1.18 14.20 -9.54
N LEU A 297 0.46 13.52 -10.44
CA LEU A 297 -0.95 13.21 -10.23
C LEU A 297 -1.14 12.30 -9.01
N LEU A 298 -0.33 11.26 -8.85
CA LEU A 298 -0.42 10.33 -7.71
C LEU A 298 -0.15 11.00 -6.36
N GLN A 299 0.61 12.11 -6.35
CA GLN A 299 0.88 12.89 -5.14
C GLN A 299 -0.27 13.81 -4.71
N LYS A 300 -1.29 14.04 -5.55
CA LYS A 300 -2.39 14.94 -5.18
C LYS A 300 -3.24 14.35 -4.04
N PRO A 301 -3.75 15.19 -3.11
CA PRO A 301 -4.59 14.74 -2.00
C PRO A 301 -5.84 13.96 -2.42
N GLU A 302 -6.36 14.25 -3.62
CA GLU A 302 -7.52 13.54 -4.20
C GLU A 302 -7.22 12.06 -4.51
N HIS A 303 -5.95 11.70 -4.74
CA HIS A 303 -5.52 10.38 -5.19
C HIS A 303 -4.87 9.53 -4.07
N VAL A 304 -5.10 9.87 -2.80
CA VAL A 304 -4.58 9.11 -1.65
C VAL A 304 -4.90 7.61 -1.72
N ALA A 305 -6.11 7.23 -2.16
CA ALA A 305 -6.47 5.82 -2.31
C ALA A 305 -5.66 5.09 -3.38
N ALA A 306 -5.39 5.75 -4.51
CA ALA A 306 -4.53 5.18 -5.55
C ALA A 306 -3.09 5.01 -5.03
N LYS A 307 -2.61 5.97 -4.24
CA LYS A 307 -1.30 5.94 -3.61
C LYS A 307 -1.15 4.84 -2.55
N GLU A 308 -2.20 4.56 -1.79
CA GLU A 308 -2.25 3.44 -0.83
C GLU A 308 -2.19 2.08 -1.57
N LEU A 309 -2.93 1.94 -2.67
CA LEU A 309 -2.95 0.71 -3.47
C LEU A 309 -1.59 0.44 -4.16
N ALA A 310 -0.83 1.48 -4.51
CA ALA A 310 0.39 1.42 -5.32
C ALA A 310 1.63 0.78 -4.65
N GLN A 311 1.52 0.26 -3.43
CA GLN A 311 2.67 -0.19 -2.63
C GLN A 311 3.26 -1.55 -3.06
N THR A 312 2.56 -2.31 -3.91
CA THR A 312 3.09 -3.56 -4.49
C THR A 312 3.32 -3.42 -5.99
N PRO A 313 4.35 -4.06 -6.58
CA PRO A 313 4.65 -3.95 -8.01
C PRO A 313 3.44 -4.28 -8.91
N LEU A 314 2.67 -5.31 -8.55
CA LEU A 314 1.47 -5.70 -9.30
C LEU A 314 0.42 -4.60 -9.29
N LEU A 315 0.06 -4.06 -8.13
CA LEU A 315 -0.95 -3.01 -8.02
C LEU A 315 -0.48 -1.70 -8.66
N LEU A 316 0.81 -1.38 -8.56
CA LEU A 316 1.40 -0.23 -9.26
C LEU A 316 1.38 -0.42 -10.79
N THR A 317 1.59 -1.65 -11.27
CA THR A 317 1.44 -1.99 -12.69
C THR A 317 0.02 -1.72 -13.15
N LEU A 318 -1.00 -2.20 -12.41
CA LEU A 318 -2.41 -1.94 -12.73
C LEU A 318 -2.71 -0.44 -12.77
N LEU A 319 -2.18 0.31 -11.81
CA LEU A 319 -2.35 1.76 -11.75
C LEU A 319 -1.73 2.46 -12.96
N CYS A 320 -0.53 2.04 -13.38
CA CYS A 320 0.14 2.55 -14.58
C CYS A 320 -0.65 2.21 -15.86
N LEU A 321 -1.23 1.01 -15.96
CA LEU A 321 -2.08 0.62 -17.09
C LEU A 321 -3.35 1.47 -17.18
N VAL A 322 -3.99 1.74 -16.05
CA VAL A 322 -5.16 2.62 -16.01
C VAL A 322 -4.75 4.04 -16.44
N TYR A 323 -3.62 4.54 -15.94
CA TYR A 323 -3.11 5.85 -16.34
C TYR A 323 -2.76 5.93 -17.83
N ASP A 324 -2.10 4.91 -18.41
CA ASP A 324 -1.76 4.90 -19.84
C ASP A 324 -3.01 5.09 -20.71
N ARG A 325 -4.12 4.44 -20.34
CA ARG A 325 -5.38 4.49 -21.07
C ARG A 325 -6.16 5.81 -20.90
N SER A 326 -6.19 6.39 -19.70
CA SER A 326 -7.04 7.56 -19.42
C SER A 326 -6.30 8.87 -19.12
N GLN A 327 -4.96 8.84 -19.03
CA GLN A 327 -4.11 9.95 -18.59
C GLN A 327 -4.55 10.57 -17.25
N ASN A 328 -5.30 9.79 -16.46
CA ASN A 328 -5.86 10.16 -15.18
C ASN A 328 -6.18 8.88 -14.40
N PHE A 329 -6.23 8.99 -13.06
CA PHE A 329 -6.73 7.91 -12.22
C PHE A 329 -8.26 8.03 -12.08
N PRO A 330 -8.98 6.92 -11.87
CA PRO A 330 -10.40 6.98 -11.58
C PRO A 330 -10.65 7.86 -10.36
N ASN A 331 -11.47 8.90 -10.52
CA ASN A 331 -11.86 9.79 -9.42
C ASN A 331 -12.63 9.03 -8.33
N ASN A 332 -13.33 7.96 -8.72
CA ASN A 332 -14.03 7.07 -7.82
C ASN A 332 -13.16 5.87 -7.45
N ARG A 333 -12.90 5.73 -6.15
CA ARG A 333 -12.13 4.64 -5.54
C ARG A 333 -12.69 3.27 -5.87
N SER A 334 -14.02 3.09 -5.82
CA SER A 334 -14.63 1.78 -6.13
C SER A 334 -14.38 1.36 -7.58
N GLY A 335 -14.37 2.31 -8.51
CA GLY A 335 -14.04 2.05 -9.91
C GLY A 335 -12.59 1.60 -10.13
N LEU A 336 -11.64 2.12 -9.34
CA LEU A 336 -10.24 1.67 -9.38
C LEU A 336 -10.13 0.22 -8.89
N TYR A 337 -10.74 -0.11 -7.75
CA TYR A 337 -10.67 -1.45 -7.18
C TYR A 337 -11.43 -2.49 -8.01
N CYS A 338 -12.59 -2.13 -8.57
CA CYS A 338 -13.32 -2.97 -9.51
C CYS A 338 -12.44 -3.38 -10.70
N LYS A 339 -11.76 -2.42 -11.32
CA LYS A 339 -10.83 -2.70 -12.42
C LYS A 339 -9.66 -3.56 -11.97
N ALA A 340 -9.07 -3.28 -10.81
CA ALA A 340 -7.96 -4.06 -10.29
C ALA A 340 -8.36 -5.51 -10.01
N LEU A 341 -9.51 -5.74 -9.36
CA LEU A 341 -10.04 -7.07 -9.07
C LEU A 341 -10.28 -7.87 -10.35
N ARG A 342 -10.95 -7.27 -11.35
CA ARG A 342 -11.21 -7.95 -12.62
C ARG A 342 -9.93 -8.36 -13.34
N VAL A 343 -8.93 -7.49 -13.34
CA VAL A 343 -7.64 -7.83 -13.93
C VAL A 343 -6.97 -9.01 -13.20
N LEU A 344 -7.06 -9.06 -11.87
CA LEU A 344 -6.55 -10.20 -11.09
C LEU A 344 -7.30 -11.51 -11.37
N LEU A 345 -8.63 -11.45 -11.51
CA LEU A 345 -9.49 -12.62 -11.74
C LEU A 345 -9.41 -13.14 -13.19
N GLU A 346 -9.33 -12.25 -14.17
CA GLU A 346 -9.42 -12.59 -15.59
C GLU A 346 -8.03 -12.74 -16.22
N GLU A 347 -7.24 -11.67 -16.22
CA GLU A 347 -6.04 -11.60 -17.05
C GLU A 347 -4.84 -12.27 -16.38
N TRP A 348 -4.64 -12.07 -15.08
CA TRP A 348 -3.56 -12.70 -14.32
C TRP A 348 -3.77 -14.21 -14.14
N ALA A 349 -5.03 -14.62 -13.95
CA ALA A 349 -5.39 -16.03 -13.90
C ALA A 349 -5.12 -16.70 -15.26
N ALA A 350 -5.45 -16.06 -16.38
CA ALA A 350 -5.19 -16.61 -17.72
C ALA A 350 -3.69 -16.87 -17.98
N GLU A 351 -2.81 -15.98 -17.52
CA GLU A 351 -1.35 -16.13 -17.66
C GLU A 351 -0.80 -17.32 -16.84
N LYS A 352 -1.40 -17.64 -15.69
CA LYS A 352 -0.99 -18.75 -14.81
C LYS A 352 -1.79 -20.07 -15.00
N ARG A 353 -2.93 -20.05 -15.69
CA ARG A 353 -3.87 -21.19 -15.84
C ARG A 353 -3.40 -22.31 -16.78
N ILE A 354 -2.21 -22.21 -17.38
CA ILE A 354 -1.69 -23.19 -18.35
C ILE A 354 -1.48 -24.60 -17.73
N MET A 355 -1.56 -24.77 -16.41
CA MET A 355 -1.20 -26.05 -15.75
C MET A 355 -2.34 -26.82 -15.04
N ARG A 356 -3.57 -26.31 -14.85
CA ARG A 356 -4.65 -27.06 -14.15
C ARG A 356 -6.07 -26.70 -14.63
N GLU A 357 -6.43 -27.17 -15.82
CA GLU A 357 -7.75 -26.92 -16.43
C GLU A 357 -8.95 -27.52 -15.66
N GLU A 358 -8.78 -28.59 -14.89
CA GLU A 358 -9.93 -29.36 -14.38
C GLU A 358 -10.69 -28.70 -13.22
N ILE A 359 -10.01 -27.94 -12.35
CA ILE A 359 -10.63 -27.34 -11.14
C ILE A 359 -11.49 -26.10 -11.50
N TYR A 360 -11.22 -25.45 -12.63
CA TYR A 360 -11.93 -24.22 -13.06
C TYR A 360 -13.02 -24.44 -14.09
N ARG A 361 -13.27 -25.68 -14.56
CA ARG A 361 -14.38 -25.96 -15.48
C ARG A 361 -15.72 -25.80 -14.75
N GLY A 362 -16.18 -24.56 -14.60
CA GLY A 362 -17.54 -24.24 -14.14
C GLY A 362 -17.67 -23.01 -13.25
N LEU A 363 -16.59 -22.47 -12.67
CA LEU A 363 -16.64 -21.24 -11.87
C LEU A 363 -16.20 -20.05 -12.74
N ASN A 364 -17.16 -19.24 -13.18
CA ASN A 364 -16.86 -18.04 -13.96
C ASN A 364 -16.47 -16.87 -13.03
N THR A 365 -15.92 -15.80 -13.61
CA THR A 365 -15.47 -14.61 -12.86
C THR A 365 -16.57 -14.01 -11.99
N GLU A 366 -17.82 -13.98 -12.47
CA GLU A 366 -18.95 -13.41 -11.71
C GLU A 366 -19.27 -14.22 -10.45
N LEU A 367 -19.26 -15.55 -10.54
CA LEU A 367 -19.45 -16.42 -9.38
C LEU A 367 -18.29 -16.31 -8.38
N GLU A 368 -17.05 -16.15 -8.89
CA GLU A 368 -15.88 -15.88 -8.03
C GLU A 368 -16.02 -14.53 -7.29
N GLU A 369 -16.45 -13.47 -7.97
CA GLU A 369 -16.70 -12.16 -7.35
C GLU A 369 -17.75 -12.26 -6.24
N ILE A 370 -18.87 -12.96 -6.48
CA ILE A 370 -19.93 -13.14 -5.48
C ILE A 370 -19.39 -13.91 -4.27
N LEU A 371 -18.73 -15.05 -4.49
CA LEU A 371 -18.14 -15.86 -3.42
C LEU A 371 -17.16 -15.05 -2.56
N LEU A 372 -16.27 -14.29 -3.20
CA LEU A 372 -15.31 -13.45 -2.50
C LEU A 372 -15.99 -12.31 -1.72
N SER A 373 -17.08 -11.76 -2.25
CA SER A 373 -17.88 -10.73 -1.57
C SER A 373 -18.56 -11.26 -0.31
N GLU A 374 -19.09 -12.48 -0.33
CA GLU A 374 -19.68 -13.15 0.83
C GLU A 374 -18.65 -13.36 1.94
N ILE A 375 -17.46 -13.89 1.57
CA ILE A 375 -16.36 -14.11 2.52
C ILE A 375 -15.88 -12.79 3.12
N ALA A 376 -15.71 -11.76 2.28
CA ALA A 376 -15.28 -10.45 2.73
C ALA A 376 -16.27 -9.83 3.72
N TYR A 377 -17.57 -9.85 3.40
CA TYR A 377 -18.62 -9.31 4.27
C TYR A 377 -18.70 -10.05 5.61
N ALA A 378 -18.71 -11.39 5.61
CA ALA A 378 -18.81 -12.19 6.83
C ALA A 378 -17.63 -11.92 7.80
N GLY A 379 -16.41 -11.80 7.25
CA GLY A 379 -15.24 -11.43 8.03
C GLY A 379 -15.34 -10.02 8.60
N PHE A 380 -15.69 -9.06 7.76
CA PHE A 380 -15.75 -7.65 8.17
C PHE A 380 -16.85 -7.38 9.21
N GLU A 381 -18.01 -8.03 9.07
CA GLU A 381 -19.09 -8.00 10.06
C GLU A 381 -18.64 -8.55 11.42
N SER A 382 -17.82 -9.59 11.40
CA SER A 382 -17.28 -10.23 12.62
C SER A 382 -16.04 -9.55 13.18
N ASP A 383 -15.63 -8.39 12.63
CA ASP A 383 -14.37 -7.69 12.93
C ASP A 383 -13.12 -8.58 12.77
N ARG A 384 -13.10 -9.44 11.76
CA ARG A 384 -11.97 -10.33 11.47
C ARG A 384 -11.32 -10.01 10.13
N LEU A 385 -9.99 -9.88 10.17
CA LEU A 385 -9.14 -9.73 8.98
C LEU A 385 -8.47 -11.05 8.55
N PHE A 386 -8.45 -12.02 9.46
CA PHE A 386 -7.85 -13.33 9.25
C PHE A 386 -8.91 -14.41 9.45
N PHE A 387 -8.79 -15.48 8.67
CA PHE A 387 -9.74 -16.59 8.58
C PHE A 387 -8.98 -17.89 8.67
N SER A 388 -9.48 -18.87 9.43
CA SER A 388 -8.94 -20.22 9.33
C SER A 388 -9.29 -20.86 7.98
N GLN A 389 -8.46 -21.79 7.50
CA GLN A 389 -8.72 -22.59 6.31
C GLN A 389 -10.12 -23.22 6.38
N ARG A 390 -10.46 -23.81 7.53
CA ARG A 390 -11.74 -24.44 7.78
C ARG A 390 -12.92 -23.48 7.59
N GLU A 391 -12.80 -22.24 8.04
CA GLU A 391 -13.85 -21.22 7.88
C GLU A 391 -14.03 -20.82 6.43
N VAL A 392 -12.93 -20.60 5.69
CA VAL A 392 -13.00 -20.22 4.27
C VAL A 392 -13.56 -21.38 3.43
N VAL A 393 -13.06 -22.60 3.63
CA VAL A 393 -13.57 -23.81 2.96
C VAL A 393 -15.05 -24.05 3.29
N GLY A 394 -15.45 -23.81 4.54
CA GLY A 394 -16.85 -23.91 4.97
C GLY A 394 -17.75 -22.92 4.21
N GLN A 395 -17.32 -21.67 4.06
CA GLN A 395 -18.03 -20.64 3.29
C GLN A 395 -18.10 -20.99 1.80
N ILE A 396 -16.99 -21.46 1.21
CA ILE A 396 -16.98 -21.94 -0.19
C ILE A 396 -17.97 -23.08 -0.39
N LYS A 397 -17.96 -24.09 0.49
CA LYS A 397 -18.90 -25.23 0.41
C LYS A 397 -20.36 -24.78 0.57
N ALA A 398 -20.62 -23.82 1.48
CA ALA A 398 -21.95 -23.24 1.66
C ALA A 398 -22.42 -22.52 0.39
N PHE A 399 -21.59 -21.67 -0.20
CA PHE A 399 -21.87 -20.97 -1.47
C PHE A 399 -22.13 -21.94 -2.63
N LEU A 400 -21.24 -22.93 -2.80
CA LEU A 400 -21.42 -23.96 -3.82
C LEU A 400 -22.73 -24.71 -3.63
N THR A 401 -23.16 -24.96 -2.40
CA THR A 401 -24.40 -25.69 -2.10
C THR A 401 -25.65 -24.82 -2.31
N SER A 402 -25.61 -23.55 -1.88
CA SER A 402 -26.75 -22.62 -1.96
C SER A 402 -27.01 -22.07 -3.37
N ASN A 403 -25.99 -22.03 -4.23
CA ASN A 403 -26.10 -21.50 -5.58
C ASN A 403 -26.31 -22.62 -6.62
N LEU A 404 -27.51 -22.70 -7.22
CA LEU A 404 -27.84 -23.75 -8.21
C LEU A 404 -26.98 -23.70 -9.47
N ASN A 405 -26.47 -22.51 -9.83
CA ASN A 405 -25.62 -22.31 -10.99
C ASN A 405 -24.13 -22.51 -10.68
N ALA A 406 -23.77 -22.73 -9.42
CA ALA A 406 -22.41 -23.06 -9.04
C ALA A 406 -22.10 -24.55 -9.28
N PRO A 407 -20.87 -24.88 -9.72
CA PRO A 407 -20.48 -26.26 -10.02
C PRO A 407 -20.38 -27.09 -8.72
N LYS A 408 -21.36 -27.96 -8.50
CA LYS A 408 -21.48 -28.80 -7.28
C LYS A 408 -20.38 -29.85 -7.10
N HIS A 409 -19.65 -30.15 -8.18
CA HIS A 409 -18.60 -31.17 -8.19
C HIS A 409 -17.24 -30.64 -7.74
N LEU A 410 -17.09 -29.33 -7.57
CA LEU A 410 -15.82 -28.74 -7.14
C LEU A 410 -15.60 -28.94 -5.64
N ASP A 411 -14.36 -29.26 -5.30
CA ASP A 411 -13.90 -29.32 -3.92
C ASP A 411 -13.55 -27.92 -3.39
N GLY A 412 -14.05 -27.59 -2.19
CA GLY A 412 -13.85 -26.28 -1.56
C GLY A 412 -12.40 -25.99 -1.20
N GLU A 413 -11.62 -27.02 -0.82
CA GLU A 413 -10.17 -26.88 -0.59
C GLU A 413 -9.44 -26.65 -1.92
N GLY A 414 -9.84 -27.37 -2.97
CA GLY A 414 -9.38 -27.12 -4.35
C GLY A 414 -9.58 -25.66 -4.79
N ILE A 415 -10.76 -25.08 -4.54
CA ILE A 415 -11.06 -23.68 -4.87
C ILE A 415 -10.23 -22.71 -4.03
N LEU A 416 -10.15 -22.90 -2.71
CA LEU A 416 -9.34 -22.05 -1.84
C LEU A 416 -7.87 -22.02 -2.30
N ASN A 417 -7.30 -23.19 -2.57
CA ASN A 417 -5.94 -23.30 -3.09
C ASN A 417 -5.78 -22.60 -4.44
N ALA A 418 -6.79 -22.67 -5.31
CA ALA A 418 -6.81 -21.93 -6.57
C ALA A 418 -6.76 -20.41 -6.36
N ILE A 419 -7.65 -19.86 -5.54
CA ILE A 419 -7.72 -18.42 -5.23
C ILE A 419 -6.42 -17.95 -4.56
N ALA A 420 -5.90 -18.71 -3.59
CA ALA A 420 -4.73 -18.33 -2.82
C ALA A 420 -3.39 -18.49 -3.57
N ILE A 421 -3.22 -19.62 -4.27
CA ILE A 421 -1.96 -19.98 -4.95
C ILE A 421 -1.91 -19.45 -6.38
N GLN A 422 -3.03 -19.20 -7.06
CA GLN A 422 -2.98 -18.79 -8.47
C GLN A 422 -3.28 -17.30 -8.65
N GLN A 423 -4.37 -16.82 -8.08
CA GLN A 423 -4.82 -15.44 -8.25
C GLN A 423 -4.19 -14.49 -7.24
N GLY A 424 -3.94 -14.98 -6.02
CA GLY A 424 -3.33 -14.18 -4.96
C GLY A 424 -4.25 -13.13 -4.36
N ILE A 425 -5.57 -13.35 -4.45
CA ILE A 425 -6.60 -12.50 -3.82
C ILE A 425 -6.69 -12.82 -2.33
N LEU A 426 -6.71 -14.12 -1.99
CA LEU A 426 -6.47 -14.60 -0.63
C LEU A 426 -5.01 -14.98 -0.47
N VAL A 427 -4.47 -14.80 0.73
CA VAL A 427 -3.08 -15.07 1.08
C VAL A 427 -3.06 -15.72 2.44
N GLU A 428 -2.44 -16.89 2.53
CA GLU A 428 -2.11 -17.53 3.79
C GLU A 428 -0.95 -16.78 4.47
N ARG A 429 -1.14 -16.42 5.73
CA ARG A 429 -0.28 -15.55 6.54
C ARG A 429 0.42 -16.32 7.66
N ALA A 430 -0.20 -17.40 8.11
CA ALA A 430 0.33 -18.44 8.98
C ALA A 430 -0.33 -19.77 8.58
N GLU A 431 0.18 -20.90 9.07
CA GLU A 431 -0.36 -22.24 8.78
C GLU A 431 -1.88 -22.28 8.98
N ASP A 432 -2.62 -22.64 7.93
CA ASP A 432 -4.09 -22.69 7.88
C ASP A 432 -4.78 -21.36 8.21
N VAL A 433 -4.10 -20.21 8.09
CA VAL A 433 -4.65 -18.88 8.38
C VAL A 433 -4.53 -17.96 7.17
N PHE A 434 -5.67 -17.56 6.61
CA PHE A 434 -5.82 -16.78 5.40
C PHE A 434 -6.28 -15.35 5.68
N SER A 435 -6.03 -14.45 4.74
CA SER A 435 -6.51 -13.07 4.72
C SER A 435 -6.63 -12.60 3.27
N PHE A 436 -7.30 -11.49 3.01
CA PHE A 436 -7.17 -10.83 1.71
C PHE A 436 -5.74 -10.30 1.51
N SER A 437 -5.27 -10.27 0.26
CA SER A 437 -3.93 -9.78 -0.07
C SER A 437 -3.72 -8.32 0.28
N HIS A 438 -4.81 -7.53 0.24
CA HIS A 438 -4.87 -6.14 0.65
C HIS A 438 -6.18 -5.88 1.41
N LEU A 439 -6.15 -5.11 2.51
CA LEU A 439 -7.35 -4.77 3.31
C LEU A 439 -8.42 -4.12 2.43
N THR A 440 -8.00 -3.21 1.55
CA THR A 440 -8.95 -2.50 0.69
C THR A 440 -9.62 -3.36 -0.37
N LEU A 441 -9.06 -4.54 -0.71
CA LEU A 441 -9.80 -5.52 -1.52
C LEU A 441 -10.93 -6.14 -0.71
N GLN A 442 -10.69 -6.45 0.57
CA GLN A 442 -11.75 -6.90 1.48
C GLN A 442 -12.81 -5.81 1.64
N GLU A 443 -12.43 -4.56 1.94
CA GLU A 443 -13.37 -3.45 2.09
C GLU A 443 -14.22 -3.21 0.82
N TYR A 444 -13.60 -3.34 -0.36
CA TYR A 444 -14.31 -3.25 -1.65
C TYR A 444 -15.30 -4.38 -1.86
N LEU A 445 -14.90 -5.62 -1.61
CA LEU A 445 -15.77 -6.79 -1.73
C LEU A 445 -16.92 -6.77 -0.70
N THR A 446 -16.66 -6.29 0.52
CA THR A 446 -17.70 -6.02 1.53
C THR A 446 -18.69 -4.95 1.04
N ALA A 447 -18.20 -3.87 0.43
CA ALA A 447 -19.05 -2.83 -0.15
C ALA A 447 -19.90 -3.35 -1.32
N GLN A 448 -19.32 -4.19 -2.19
CA GLN A 448 -20.02 -4.86 -3.28
C GLN A 448 -21.14 -5.76 -2.76
N TYR A 449 -20.87 -6.58 -1.74
CA TYR A 449 -21.88 -7.41 -1.10
C TYR A 449 -23.08 -6.58 -0.59
N ILE A 450 -22.81 -5.44 0.07
CA ILE A 450 -23.86 -4.56 0.61
C ILE A 450 -24.74 -3.97 -0.50
N ASP A 451 -24.13 -3.53 -1.60
CA ASP A 451 -24.85 -2.98 -2.76
C ASP A 451 -25.71 -4.06 -3.42
N ASP A 452 -25.11 -5.21 -3.73
CA ASP A 452 -25.77 -6.34 -4.38
C ASP A 452 -26.97 -6.88 -3.57
N HIS A 453 -26.86 -6.87 -2.23
CA HIS A 453 -27.90 -7.36 -1.32
C HIS A 453 -28.84 -6.25 -0.78
N ASN A 454 -28.72 -5.00 -1.26
CA ASN A 454 -29.51 -3.85 -0.80
C ASN A 454 -29.47 -3.61 0.72
N GLN A 455 -28.32 -3.85 1.36
CA GLN A 455 -28.17 -3.80 2.83
C GLN A 455 -27.79 -2.42 3.40
N ILE A 456 -27.89 -1.35 2.61
CA ILE A 456 -27.57 0.02 3.03
C ILE A 456 -28.30 0.44 4.33
N SER A 457 -29.51 -0.08 4.56
CA SER A 457 -30.27 0.17 5.79
C SER A 457 -29.57 -0.40 7.02
N MET A 458 -29.08 -1.65 6.93
CA MET A 458 -28.35 -2.30 8.00
C MET A 458 -26.97 -1.66 8.20
N LEU A 459 -26.27 -1.33 7.10
CA LEU A 459 -25.01 -0.61 7.13
C LEU A 459 -25.12 0.68 7.96
N VAL A 460 -26.10 1.54 7.63
CA VAL A 460 -26.33 2.78 8.37
C VAL A 460 -26.74 2.47 9.81
N ALA A 461 -27.68 1.56 10.04
CA ALA A 461 -28.21 1.27 11.38
C ALA A 461 -27.15 0.73 12.35
N ARG A 462 -26.22 -0.10 11.88
CA ARG A 462 -25.21 -0.76 12.73
C ARG A 462 -23.87 -0.04 12.76
N HIS A 463 -23.42 0.53 11.64
CA HIS A 463 -22.01 0.88 11.46
C HIS A 463 -21.71 2.36 11.19
N LEU A 464 -22.72 3.26 11.14
CA LEU A 464 -22.50 4.68 10.81
C LEU A 464 -21.41 5.39 11.63
N THR A 465 -21.23 4.99 12.89
CA THR A 465 -20.28 5.60 13.83
C THR A 465 -19.05 4.73 14.07
N ASP A 466 -18.93 3.64 13.33
CA ASP A 466 -17.81 2.72 13.41
C ASP A 466 -16.75 3.15 12.39
N GLU A 467 -15.63 3.67 12.89
CA GLU A 467 -14.55 4.16 12.02
C GLU A 467 -13.93 3.07 11.15
N ARG A 468 -14.03 1.79 11.55
CA ARG A 468 -13.57 0.67 10.72
C ARG A 468 -14.34 0.60 9.39
N TRP A 469 -15.63 0.91 9.43
CA TRP A 469 -16.52 0.85 8.26
C TRP A 469 -16.46 2.09 7.38
N GLN A 470 -15.64 3.08 7.75
CA GLN A 470 -15.53 4.34 7.02
C GLN A 470 -15.27 4.11 5.53
N GLU A 471 -14.27 3.28 5.16
CA GLU A 471 -13.96 3.04 3.75
C GLU A 471 -15.10 2.29 3.04
N VAL A 472 -15.76 1.35 3.72
CA VAL A 472 -16.92 0.62 3.18
C VAL A 472 -18.04 1.60 2.82
N PHE A 473 -18.35 2.59 3.67
CA PHE A 473 -19.32 3.65 3.34
C PHE A 473 -18.96 4.42 2.08
N LEU A 474 -17.69 4.80 1.93
CA LEU A 474 -17.20 5.53 0.75
C LEU A 474 -17.31 4.67 -0.52
N LEU A 475 -16.99 3.39 -0.41
CA LEU A 475 -17.03 2.43 -1.51
C LEU A 475 -18.47 2.11 -1.93
N VAL A 476 -19.38 1.87 -0.98
CA VAL A 476 -20.81 1.70 -1.24
C VAL A 476 -21.36 2.92 -1.96
N ALA A 477 -21.09 4.13 -1.46
CA ALA A 477 -21.53 5.36 -2.12
C ALA A 477 -21.03 5.45 -3.58
N GLY A 478 -19.80 5.01 -3.84
CA GLY A 478 -19.20 4.94 -5.17
C GLY A 478 -19.74 3.80 -6.05
N LEU A 479 -20.29 2.72 -5.49
CA LEU A 479 -20.85 1.58 -6.24
C LEU A 479 -22.29 1.83 -6.67
N MET A 480 -23.10 2.51 -5.85
CA MET A 480 -24.53 2.76 -6.07
C MET A 480 -24.83 3.51 -7.39
N ARG A 481 -25.02 2.75 -8.48
CA ARG A 481 -25.25 3.30 -9.84
C ARG A 481 -26.57 4.06 -9.99
N SER A 482 -27.58 3.68 -9.21
CA SER A 482 -28.88 4.37 -9.14
C SER A 482 -28.78 5.73 -8.44
N GLY A 483 -27.70 5.98 -7.70
CA GLY A 483 -27.42 7.20 -6.95
C GLY A 483 -27.35 6.95 -5.44
N ALA A 484 -26.50 7.72 -4.74
CA ALA A 484 -26.29 7.58 -3.31
C ALA A 484 -27.34 8.30 -2.44
N ASP A 485 -28.41 8.83 -3.04
CA ASP A 485 -29.46 9.60 -2.37
C ASP A 485 -30.05 8.89 -1.14
N ASP A 486 -30.45 7.61 -1.27
CA ASP A 486 -31.06 6.86 -0.16
C ASP A 486 -30.05 6.62 0.98
N LEU A 487 -28.80 6.32 0.66
CA LEU A 487 -27.72 6.18 1.64
C LEU A 487 -27.55 7.49 2.44
N LEU A 488 -27.39 8.62 1.75
CA LEU A 488 -27.17 9.93 2.39
C LEU A 488 -28.37 10.36 3.25
N ILE A 489 -29.61 10.14 2.78
CA ILE A 489 -30.82 10.45 3.54
C ILE A 489 -30.89 9.60 4.83
N ARG A 490 -30.58 8.31 4.75
CA ARG A 490 -30.57 7.42 5.93
C ARG A 490 -29.49 7.83 6.93
N MET A 491 -28.29 8.14 6.44
CA MET A 491 -27.19 8.63 7.27
C MET A 491 -27.60 9.92 7.99
N GLU A 492 -28.17 10.90 7.27
CA GLU A 492 -28.65 12.16 7.86
C GLU A 492 -29.69 11.92 8.97
N ARG A 493 -30.70 11.09 8.69
CA ARG A 493 -31.75 10.75 9.66
C ARG A 493 -31.20 10.11 10.92
N LYS A 494 -30.24 9.19 10.79
CA LYS A 494 -29.60 8.56 11.95
C LYS A 494 -28.73 9.56 12.72
N THR A 495 -27.98 10.39 12.00
CA THR A 495 -27.06 11.38 12.57
C THR A 495 -27.76 12.36 13.52
N ARG A 496 -28.99 12.79 13.19
CA ARG A 496 -29.79 13.68 14.05
C ARG A 496 -30.03 13.14 15.47
N LYS A 497 -30.03 11.82 15.65
CA LYS A 497 -30.28 11.19 16.96
C LYS A 497 -29.16 11.43 17.97
N TYR A 498 -27.96 11.81 17.51
CA TYR A 498 -26.82 12.10 18.39
C TYR A 498 -26.90 13.49 19.04
N ILE A 499 -27.78 14.37 18.56
CA ILE A 499 -28.06 15.66 19.20
C ILE A 499 -29.25 15.47 20.12
N ASN A 500 -28.96 15.00 21.33
CA ASN A 500 -29.94 14.49 22.28
C ASN A 500 -30.08 15.33 23.56
N THR A 501 -29.28 16.40 23.73
CA THR A 501 -29.40 17.31 24.88
C THR A 501 -29.81 18.73 24.45
N PRO A 502 -30.56 19.47 25.30
CA PRO A 502 -30.90 20.87 25.03
C PRO A 502 -29.68 21.77 24.80
N ARG A 503 -28.56 21.49 25.50
CA ARG A 503 -27.31 22.25 25.37
C ARG A 503 -26.68 22.06 23.99
N LEU A 504 -26.61 20.82 23.49
CA LEU A 504 -26.11 20.55 22.14
C LEU A 504 -27.02 21.17 21.06
N GLN A 505 -28.34 21.12 21.24
CA GLN A 505 -29.31 21.77 20.34
C GLN A 505 -29.11 23.29 20.33
N ALA A 506 -28.94 23.92 21.50
CA ALA A 506 -28.68 25.34 21.64
C ALA A 506 -27.33 25.75 21.01
N LEU A 507 -26.28 24.94 21.17
CA LEU A 507 -24.99 25.15 20.53
C LEU A 507 -25.10 25.11 19.00
N LEU A 508 -25.80 24.12 18.43
CA LEU A 508 -26.02 24.05 16.98
C LEU A 508 -26.91 25.19 16.47
N HIS A 509 -27.91 25.59 17.25
CA HIS A 509 -28.74 26.75 16.94
C HIS A 509 -27.91 28.05 16.91
N TRP A 510 -27.03 28.25 17.89
CA TRP A 510 -26.07 29.36 17.90
C TRP A 510 -25.18 29.33 16.64
N ALA A 511 -24.66 28.16 16.26
CA ALA A 511 -23.83 28.04 15.06
C ALA A 511 -24.62 28.38 13.78
N ASP A 512 -25.89 27.98 13.69
CA ASP A 512 -26.79 28.31 12.58
C ASP A 512 -27.08 29.83 12.51
N LEU A 513 -27.31 30.49 13.65
CA LEU A 513 -27.45 31.95 13.72
C LEU A 513 -26.18 32.68 13.25
N ARG A 514 -25.00 32.18 13.61
CA ARG A 514 -23.72 32.76 13.12
C ARG A 514 -23.49 32.50 11.64
N ALA A 515 -24.04 31.42 11.11
CA ALA A 515 -23.93 31.03 9.71
C ALA A 515 -24.90 31.78 8.77
N ALA A 516 -25.62 32.80 9.25
CA ALA A 516 -26.63 33.56 8.52
C ALA A 516 -26.21 34.02 7.10
N GLU A 517 -27.24 34.27 6.28
CA GLU A 517 -27.15 34.39 4.82
C GLU A 517 -26.23 35.52 4.32
N GLY A 518 -25.56 35.25 3.20
CA GLY A 518 -24.69 36.19 2.48
C GLY A 518 -23.20 35.83 2.49
N GLY A 519 -22.44 36.33 1.52
CA GLY A 519 -21.01 36.04 1.35
C GLY A 519 -20.71 34.79 0.51
N PRO A 520 -19.43 34.54 0.18
CA PRO A 520 -19.03 33.48 -0.75
C PRO A 520 -19.05 32.06 -0.15
N VAL A 521 -19.07 31.95 1.19
CA VAL A 521 -19.00 30.66 1.90
C VAL A 521 -20.40 30.12 2.17
N LYS A 522 -20.64 28.85 1.84
CA LYS A 522 -21.94 28.18 2.10
C LYS A 522 -22.26 28.06 3.60
N PRO A 523 -23.54 28.09 4.02
CA PRO A 523 -23.94 28.00 5.43
C PRO A 523 -23.41 26.76 6.17
N ALA A 524 -23.38 25.59 5.52
CA ALA A 524 -22.84 24.36 6.11
C ALA A 524 -21.37 24.51 6.55
N ALA A 525 -20.53 25.11 5.71
CA ALA A 525 -19.13 25.36 6.03
C ALA A 525 -18.98 26.41 7.14
N LYS A 526 -19.83 27.45 7.16
CA LYS A 526 -19.87 28.45 8.24
C LYS A 526 -20.25 27.83 9.59
N ARG A 527 -21.24 26.94 9.64
CA ARG A 527 -21.62 26.20 10.85
C ARG A 527 -20.50 25.33 11.36
N ALA A 528 -19.85 24.57 10.48
CA ALA A 528 -18.68 23.77 10.83
C ALA A 528 -17.55 24.64 11.41
N ALA A 529 -17.27 25.80 10.80
CA ALA A 529 -16.28 26.74 11.29
C ALA A 529 -16.66 27.35 12.64
N ALA A 530 -17.94 27.70 12.86
CA ALA A 530 -18.43 28.22 14.13
C ALA A 530 -18.27 27.19 15.26
N LEU A 531 -18.64 25.93 15.02
CA LEU A 531 -18.48 24.84 15.99
C LEU A 531 -17.01 24.57 16.30
N PHE A 532 -16.16 24.59 15.27
CA PHE A 532 -14.73 24.47 15.45
C PHE A 532 -14.14 25.64 16.27
N LEU A 533 -14.63 26.88 16.09
CA LEU A 533 -14.18 28.01 16.90
C LEU A 533 -14.67 27.96 18.35
N ALA A 534 -15.86 27.41 18.57
CA ALA A 534 -16.40 27.23 19.90
C ALA A 534 -15.56 26.21 20.72
N LEU A 535 -15.26 25.06 20.12
CA LEU A 535 -14.78 23.87 20.86
C LEU A 535 -13.39 23.35 20.44
N VAL A 536 -12.84 23.84 19.33
CA VAL A 536 -11.54 23.43 18.75
C VAL A 536 -11.43 21.91 18.62
N ARG A 537 -12.39 21.32 17.91
CA ARG A 537 -12.45 19.88 17.65
C ARG A 537 -11.97 19.52 16.26
N ASP A 538 -11.09 18.52 16.17
CA ASP A 538 -10.48 18.08 14.91
C ASP A 538 -11.52 17.67 13.88
N ARG A 539 -12.58 16.96 14.30
CA ARG A 539 -13.67 16.55 13.40
C ARG A 539 -14.45 17.74 12.82
N ALA A 540 -14.60 18.83 13.57
CA ALA A 540 -15.22 20.05 13.06
C ALA A 540 -14.32 20.74 12.02
N LEU A 541 -12.99 20.70 12.20
CA LEU A 541 -12.04 21.19 11.20
C LEU A 541 -12.04 20.32 9.93
N ASP A 542 -12.09 18.99 10.09
CA ASP A 542 -12.19 18.05 8.97
C ASP A 542 -13.46 18.30 8.14
N LEU A 543 -14.58 18.60 8.79
CA LEU A 543 -15.81 19.05 8.14
C LEU A 543 -15.58 20.31 7.31
N VAL A 544 -14.88 21.31 7.85
CA VAL A 544 -14.56 22.52 7.07
C VAL A 544 -13.67 22.19 5.88
N ARG A 545 -12.66 21.31 6.03
CA ARG A 545 -11.78 20.89 4.93
C ARG A 545 -12.56 20.31 3.76
N VAL A 546 -13.57 19.48 4.04
CA VAL A 546 -14.37 18.82 3.00
C VAL A 546 -15.49 19.69 2.45
N LEU A 547 -15.97 20.69 3.21
CA LEU A 547 -17.03 21.61 2.78
C LEU A 547 -16.50 22.87 2.08
N HIS A 548 -15.32 23.38 2.48
CA HIS A 548 -14.71 24.59 1.93
C HIS A 548 -13.19 24.64 2.19
N THR A 549 -12.40 24.15 1.24
CA THR A 549 -10.94 23.99 1.38
C THR A 549 -10.22 25.29 1.75
N ASP A 550 -10.58 26.43 1.14
CA ASP A 550 -9.92 27.71 1.43
C ASP A 550 -10.18 28.22 2.85
N LEU A 551 -11.28 27.80 3.48
CA LEU A 551 -11.61 28.19 4.85
C LEU A 551 -10.86 27.32 5.86
N ALA A 552 -10.54 26.08 5.50
CA ALA A 552 -9.81 25.19 6.39
C ALA A 552 -8.37 25.64 6.65
N ARG A 553 -7.74 26.33 5.69
CA ARG A 553 -6.38 26.85 5.85
C ARG A 553 -6.25 27.85 7.01
N PRO A 554 -7.01 28.97 7.07
CA PRO A 554 -6.95 29.86 8.23
C PRO A 554 -7.43 29.18 9.51
N LEU A 555 -8.40 28.25 9.44
CA LEU A 555 -8.84 27.48 10.60
C LEU A 555 -7.80 26.50 11.15
N SER A 556 -6.89 25.97 10.33
CA SER A 556 -5.77 25.16 10.84
C SER A 556 -4.84 25.94 11.79
N LEU A 557 -4.87 27.28 11.74
CA LEU A 557 -4.19 28.16 12.70
C LEU A 557 -4.92 28.25 14.05
N VAL A 558 -6.21 27.89 14.12
CA VAL A 558 -7.02 27.86 15.35
C VAL A 558 -6.73 26.62 16.18
N GLN A 559 -6.32 25.48 15.58
CA GLN A 559 -5.76 24.37 16.36
C GLN A 559 -4.57 24.85 17.20
N THR A 560 -3.91 25.91 16.74
CA THR A 560 -2.87 26.59 17.51
C THR A 560 -3.43 27.49 18.63
N LEU A 561 -4.70 27.90 18.57
CA LEU A 561 -5.34 28.63 19.67
C LEU A 561 -5.60 27.76 20.90
N ASP A 562 -5.69 26.44 20.76
CA ASP A 562 -5.65 25.54 21.91
C ASP A 562 -4.29 25.55 22.62
N LEU A 563 -3.19 25.90 21.93
CA LEU A 563 -1.90 26.22 22.59
C LEU A 563 -2.03 27.37 23.60
N VAL A 564 -3.06 28.20 23.42
CA VAL A 564 -3.34 29.39 24.20
C VAL A 564 -4.29 29.07 25.34
N ARG A 565 -5.15 28.06 25.19
CA ARG A 565 -6.05 27.60 26.25
C ARG A 565 -5.33 26.69 27.24
N ALA A 566 -4.38 25.87 26.79
CA ALA A 566 -3.62 24.93 27.62
C ALA A 566 -2.13 24.81 27.19
N PRO A 567 -1.30 25.84 27.41
CA PRO A 567 0.09 25.85 26.93
C PRO A 567 1.00 24.75 27.51
N SER A 568 0.63 24.16 28.64
CA SER A 568 1.39 23.11 29.32
C SER A 568 1.25 21.71 28.69
N SER A 569 0.29 21.50 27.79
CA SER A 569 0.01 20.17 27.20
C SER A 569 0.58 19.97 25.79
N VAL A 570 1.36 20.91 25.26
CA VAL A 570 1.68 20.94 23.83
C VAL A 570 3.10 20.47 23.51
N SER A 571 3.20 19.57 22.53
CA SER A 571 4.46 19.15 21.95
C SER A 571 5.17 20.25 21.14
N MET A 572 6.50 20.18 21.07
CA MET A 572 7.32 21.05 20.21
C MET A 572 7.02 20.89 18.71
N LEU A 573 6.48 19.74 18.30
CA LEU A 573 6.12 19.45 16.91
C LEU A 573 4.92 20.30 16.47
N ASP A 574 3.91 20.44 17.34
CA ASP A 574 2.70 21.21 17.06
C ASP A 574 3.01 22.71 17.01
N LEU A 575 3.93 23.18 17.86
CA LEU A 575 4.46 24.55 17.81
C LEU A 575 5.18 24.84 16.47
N SER A 576 5.99 23.89 15.99
CA SER A 576 6.69 24.03 14.70
C SER A 576 5.71 24.08 13.53
N ARG A 577 4.73 23.17 13.49
CA ARG A 577 3.68 23.14 12.46
C ARG A 577 2.92 24.46 12.39
N ALA A 578 2.56 25.01 13.56
CA ALA A 578 1.87 26.28 13.62
C ALA A 578 2.70 27.45 13.06
N VAL A 579 3.99 27.50 13.39
CA VAL A 579 4.93 28.50 12.86
C VAL A 579 5.06 28.39 11.34
N ASP A 580 5.11 27.16 10.80
CA ASP A 580 5.14 26.93 9.36
C ASP A 580 3.84 27.36 8.66
N LEU A 581 2.68 27.06 9.24
CA LEU A 581 1.37 27.46 8.72
C LEU A 581 1.15 28.97 8.74
N ALA A 582 1.73 29.67 9.71
CA ALA A 582 1.63 31.12 9.89
C ALA A 582 2.54 31.93 8.95
N ARG A 583 3.60 31.31 8.43
CA ARG A 583 4.64 31.96 7.59
C ARG A 583 4.09 32.73 6.37
N PRO A 584 3.09 32.23 5.61
CA PRO A 584 2.57 32.93 4.44
C PRO A 584 1.82 34.23 4.77
N LEU A 585 1.47 34.45 6.04
CA LEU A 585 0.62 35.55 6.49
C LEU A 585 1.40 36.80 6.92
N ASN A 586 2.73 36.80 6.78
CA ASN A 586 3.60 37.95 7.08
C ASN A 586 3.35 38.54 8.48
N LEU A 587 3.16 37.68 9.48
CA LEU A 587 2.87 38.11 10.85
C LEU A 587 4.12 38.65 11.53
N ASP A 588 4.05 39.91 11.99
CA ASP A 588 5.06 40.52 12.86
C ASP A 588 5.27 39.65 14.11
N GLY A 589 6.42 38.97 14.20
CA GLY A 589 6.77 38.13 15.35
C GLY A 589 7.01 36.65 15.07
N VAL A 590 6.84 36.15 13.84
CA VAL A 590 7.14 34.75 13.48
C VAL A 590 8.57 34.64 12.92
N PRO A 591 9.47 33.79 13.47
CA PRO A 591 10.89 33.76 13.05
C PRO A 591 11.10 33.24 11.62
N ALA A 592 12.06 33.83 10.90
CA ALA A 592 12.24 33.65 9.45
C ALA A 592 12.91 32.33 9.00
N ARG A 593 13.41 31.47 9.90
CA ARG A 593 13.97 30.14 9.57
C ARG A 593 14.10 29.28 10.83
N ALA A 594 13.43 28.14 10.88
CA ALA A 594 13.82 27.02 11.73
C ALA A 594 14.76 26.13 10.91
N GLN A 595 16.04 26.49 10.82
CA GLN A 595 17.02 25.56 10.24
C GLN A 595 17.23 24.43 11.22
N ALA A 596 17.08 23.21 10.70
CA ALA A 596 17.38 21.94 11.34
C ALA A 596 18.68 22.00 12.15
N ARG A 597 18.56 22.24 13.46
CA ARG A 597 19.48 21.92 14.55
C ARG A 597 18.93 22.59 15.82
N SER A 598 18.18 21.83 16.62
CA SER A 598 18.14 21.88 18.09
C SER A 598 18.27 23.25 18.80
N ARG A 599 17.79 24.34 18.22
CA ARG A 599 17.69 25.64 18.91
C ARG A 599 16.22 25.91 19.08
N ALA A 600 15.78 25.72 20.33
CA ALA A 600 14.46 26.04 20.80
C ALA A 600 14.02 27.39 20.22
N VAL A 601 12.79 27.45 19.70
CA VAL A 601 12.13 28.70 19.36
C VAL A 601 12.19 29.58 20.61
N THR A 602 13.09 30.56 20.64
CA THR A 602 13.36 31.42 21.81
C THR A 602 12.27 32.47 22.05
N ARG A 603 11.13 32.36 21.36
CA ARG A 603 9.92 33.16 21.60
C ARG A 603 8.91 32.33 22.38
N THR A 604 8.30 32.95 23.39
CA THR A 604 7.28 32.31 24.23
C THR A 604 6.10 31.84 23.36
N PRO A 605 5.48 30.68 23.65
CA PRO A 605 4.24 30.22 23.00
C PRO A 605 3.13 31.28 22.93
N ARG A 606 3.20 32.29 23.81
CA ARG A 606 2.24 33.38 24.00
C ARG A 606 2.33 34.50 22.95
N THR A 607 3.52 34.86 22.48
CA THR A 607 3.63 35.83 21.38
C THR A 607 3.14 35.23 20.06
N ILE A 608 3.37 33.92 19.88
CA ILE A 608 2.89 33.14 18.73
C ILE A 608 1.36 33.06 18.78
N ALA A 609 0.79 32.70 19.92
CA ALA A 609 -0.64 32.70 20.20
C ALA A 609 -1.35 33.99 19.76
N GLN A 610 -0.88 35.14 20.24
CA GLN A 610 -1.48 36.44 19.93
C GLN A 610 -1.40 36.79 18.43
N ALA A 611 -0.25 36.57 17.81
CA ALA A 611 -0.05 36.85 16.38
C ALA A 611 -1.01 36.01 15.52
N LEU A 612 -1.20 34.74 15.88
CA LEU A 612 -2.14 33.83 15.22
C LEU A 612 -3.60 34.24 15.43
N THR A 613 -3.97 34.64 16.64
CA THR A 613 -5.32 35.14 16.93
C THR A 613 -5.67 36.35 16.06
N LYS A 614 -4.72 37.29 15.92
CA LYS A 614 -4.89 38.47 15.08
C LYS A 614 -4.99 38.09 13.60
N ALA A 615 -4.09 37.24 13.12
CA ALA A 615 -4.09 36.74 11.75
C ALA A 615 -5.44 36.12 11.38
N LEU A 616 -5.96 35.28 12.29
CA LEU A 616 -7.25 34.62 12.13
C LEU A 616 -8.40 35.61 12.04
N ALA A 617 -8.45 36.60 12.94
CA ALA A 617 -9.49 37.62 12.91
C ALA A 617 -9.45 38.46 11.62
N GLN A 618 -8.26 38.72 11.08
CA GLN A 618 -8.08 39.39 9.79
C GLN A 618 -8.57 38.52 8.62
N GLU A 619 -8.20 37.24 8.59
CA GLU A 619 -8.66 36.28 7.58
C GLU A 619 -10.19 36.13 7.60
N PHE A 620 -10.81 35.99 8.77
CA PHE A 620 -12.27 35.90 8.88
C PHE A 620 -12.98 37.18 8.43
N HIS A 621 -12.38 38.34 8.69
CA HIS A 621 -12.88 39.62 8.20
C HIS A 621 -12.84 39.67 6.68
N GLN A 622 -11.72 39.28 6.07
CA GLN A 622 -11.57 39.24 4.60
C GLN A 622 -12.53 38.26 3.94
N LEU A 623 -12.70 37.07 4.53
CA LEU A 623 -13.62 36.04 4.05
C LEU A 623 -15.10 36.35 4.34
N LYS A 624 -15.40 37.43 5.08
CA LYS A 624 -16.74 37.81 5.54
C LYS A 624 -17.48 36.63 6.18
N LEU A 625 -16.76 35.84 6.99
CA LEU A 625 -17.23 34.55 7.49
C LEU A 625 -18.49 34.69 8.36
N PHE A 626 -18.46 35.64 9.31
CA PHE A 626 -19.58 35.99 10.19
C PHE A 626 -19.86 37.50 10.09
N THR A 627 -20.90 37.87 9.36
CA THR A 627 -21.24 39.28 9.06
C THR A 627 -21.63 40.08 10.29
N GLU A 628 -22.16 39.43 11.34
CA GLU A 628 -22.53 40.06 12.60
C GLU A 628 -21.35 40.24 13.59
N VAL A 629 -20.18 39.67 13.29
CA VAL A 629 -19.01 39.74 14.16
C VAL A 629 -18.13 40.92 13.74
N ASN A 630 -17.96 41.88 14.65
CA ASN A 630 -17.06 43.02 14.42
C ASN A 630 -15.60 42.62 14.67
N PHE A 631 -15.01 41.96 13.68
CA PHE A 631 -13.61 41.52 13.74
C PHE A 631 -12.63 42.69 13.88
N THR A 632 -12.94 43.87 13.34
CA THR A 632 -12.11 45.08 13.52
C THR A 632 -12.02 45.47 14.99
N ALA A 633 -13.15 45.46 15.71
CA ALA A 633 -13.19 45.74 17.14
C ALA A 633 -12.49 44.64 17.96
N LEU A 634 -12.64 43.37 17.58
CA LEU A 634 -11.92 42.25 18.21
C LEU A 634 -10.40 42.40 18.05
N ILE A 635 -9.92 42.71 16.84
CA ILE A 635 -8.49 42.93 16.56
C ILE A 635 -7.94 44.06 17.45
N ALA A 636 -8.64 45.20 17.54
CA ALA A 636 -8.21 46.32 18.39
C ALA A 636 -8.14 45.93 19.88
N ARG A 637 -9.10 45.14 20.37
CA ARG A 637 -9.10 44.64 21.76
C ARG A 637 -7.97 43.64 22.02
N LEU A 638 -7.65 42.78 21.06
CA LEU A 638 -6.52 41.85 21.13
C LEU A 638 -5.19 42.61 21.15
N GLU A 639 -5.06 43.69 20.37
CA GLU A 639 -3.88 44.56 20.39
C GLU A 639 -3.71 45.29 21.73
N ALA A 640 -4.81 45.77 22.31
CA ALA A 640 -4.79 46.38 23.64
C ALA A 640 -4.43 45.36 24.74
N LEU A 641 -4.90 44.11 24.63
CA LEU A 641 -4.57 43.04 25.57
C LEU A 641 -3.08 42.64 25.46
N LYS A 642 -2.51 42.62 24.26
CA LYS A 642 -1.07 42.34 24.02
C LYS A 642 -0.14 43.27 24.80
N LEU A 643 -0.51 44.54 24.95
CA LEU A 643 0.29 45.52 25.72
C LEU A 643 0.32 45.21 27.24
N ARG A 644 -0.50 44.26 27.71
CA ARG A 644 -0.65 43.87 29.12
C ARG A 644 -0.19 42.43 29.39
N GLU A 645 0.65 41.86 28.52
CA GLU A 645 1.16 40.49 28.69
C GLU A 645 2.01 40.35 29.97
N PRO A 646 1.69 39.42 30.88
CA PRO A 646 2.43 39.22 32.13
C PRO A 646 3.79 38.55 31.90
N SER A 647 4.73 38.79 32.81
CA SER A 647 6.07 38.17 32.76
C SER A 647 6.01 36.63 32.87
N SER A 648 7.04 35.93 32.37
CA SER A 648 7.07 34.45 32.30
C SER A 648 6.93 33.74 33.66
N ASN A 649 7.18 34.43 34.77
CA ASN A 649 7.31 33.83 36.09
C ASN A 649 6.05 33.96 36.97
N GLN A 650 4.93 34.49 36.44
CA GLN A 650 3.69 34.73 37.19
C GLN A 650 2.54 33.84 36.70
N THR A 651 2.37 32.66 37.29
CA THR A 651 1.40 31.64 36.84
C THR A 651 -0.06 32.13 36.92
N ASP A 652 -0.46 32.76 38.02
CA ASP A 652 -1.85 33.22 38.21
C ASP A 652 -2.23 34.35 37.24
N ALA A 653 -1.33 35.31 37.05
CA ALA A 653 -1.52 36.40 36.10
C ALA A 653 -1.58 35.90 34.65
N GLN A 654 -0.90 34.80 34.34
CA GLN A 654 -0.98 34.14 33.04
C GLN A 654 -2.33 33.48 32.84
N GLN A 655 -2.83 32.75 33.84
CA GLN A 655 -4.16 32.16 33.79
C GLN A 655 -5.24 33.22 33.60
N GLU A 656 -5.16 34.34 34.33
CA GLU A 656 -6.07 35.47 34.15
C GLU A 656 -5.97 36.09 32.75
N TYR A 657 -4.77 36.19 32.18
CA TYR A 657 -4.55 36.66 30.81
C TYR A 657 -5.21 35.71 29.79
N HIS A 658 -5.10 34.40 29.99
CA HIS A 658 -5.72 33.37 29.14
C HIS A 658 -7.25 33.41 29.22
N ASP A 659 -7.81 33.55 30.42
CA ASP A 659 -9.25 33.68 30.63
C ASP A 659 -9.80 34.92 29.92
N ARG A 660 -9.09 36.05 30.01
CA ARG A 660 -9.46 37.28 29.29
C ARG A 660 -9.41 37.10 27.77
N LEU A 661 -8.43 36.38 27.24
CA LEU A 661 -8.34 36.10 25.80
C LEU A 661 -9.51 35.22 25.33
N SER A 662 -9.89 34.21 26.11
CA SER A 662 -11.08 33.37 25.85
C SER A 662 -12.38 34.19 25.91
N GLN A 663 -12.53 35.06 26.92
CA GLN A 663 -13.69 35.95 27.06
C GLN A 663 -13.82 36.94 25.89
N LEU A 664 -12.71 37.46 25.35
CA LEU A 664 -12.76 38.33 24.16
C LEU A 664 -13.33 37.60 22.94
N TRP A 665 -13.00 36.33 22.74
CA TRP A 665 -13.57 35.52 21.67
C TRP A 665 -15.03 35.17 21.90
N LEU A 666 -15.38 34.69 23.10
CA LEU A 666 -16.77 34.38 23.45
C LEU A 666 -17.68 35.60 23.27
N SER A 667 -17.23 36.77 23.76
CA SER A 667 -17.98 38.02 23.59
C SER A 667 -18.07 38.48 22.14
N ALA A 668 -16.99 38.38 21.35
CA ALA A 668 -17.02 38.76 19.93
C ALA A 668 -17.94 37.85 19.11
N LEU A 669 -17.97 36.55 19.42
CA LEU A 669 -18.83 35.56 18.78
C LEU A 669 -20.27 35.55 19.34
N LYS A 670 -20.52 36.32 20.41
CA LYS A 670 -21.74 36.29 21.23
C LYS A 670 -22.12 34.85 21.58
N LEU A 671 -21.14 34.08 22.05
CA LEU A 671 -21.27 32.70 22.48
C LEU A 671 -21.33 32.67 24.01
N ASP A 672 -22.40 32.08 24.53
CA ASP A 672 -22.55 31.84 25.97
C ASP A 672 -21.53 30.80 26.43
N ALA A 673 -20.87 31.06 27.56
CA ALA A 673 -19.88 30.15 28.13
C ALA A 673 -20.51 28.80 28.52
N ASP A 674 -21.77 28.81 28.94
CA ASP A 674 -22.49 27.59 29.35
C ASP A 674 -22.76 26.63 28.18
N LEU A 675 -22.72 27.12 26.93
CA LEU A 675 -22.87 26.30 25.72
C LEU A 675 -21.60 25.54 25.33
N VAL A 676 -20.44 25.99 25.82
CA VAL A 676 -19.14 25.33 25.56
C VAL A 676 -18.64 24.49 26.74
N ASP A 677 -19.26 24.64 27.92
CA ASP A 677 -19.02 23.80 29.09
C ASP A 677 -19.76 22.45 28.99
N LEU A 678 -19.37 21.65 27.99
CA LEU A 678 -19.98 20.35 27.70
C LEU A 678 -19.49 19.28 28.68
N THR A 679 -20.41 18.46 29.16
CA THR A 679 -20.06 17.23 29.91
C THR A 679 -19.40 16.20 28.98
N GLU A 680 -18.63 15.26 29.53
CA GLU A 680 -17.97 14.21 28.73
C GLU A 680 -18.95 13.42 27.82
N PRO A 681 -20.15 13.01 28.28
CA PRO A 681 -21.14 12.36 27.40
C PRO A 681 -21.66 13.25 26.28
N GLU A 682 -21.87 14.54 26.54
CA GLU A 682 -22.27 15.52 25.53
C GLU A 682 -21.17 15.70 24.49
N LEU A 683 -19.92 15.74 24.94
CA LEU A 683 -18.78 15.84 24.06
C LEU A 683 -18.66 14.61 23.15
N GLN A 684 -18.81 13.40 23.70
CA GLN A 684 -18.79 12.17 22.91
C GLN A 684 -19.93 12.11 21.89
N SER A 685 -21.13 12.56 22.28
CA SER A 685 -22.28 12.66 21.37
C SER A 685 -22.05 13.68 20.26
N LEU A 686 -21.43 14.82 20.58
CA LEU A 686 -21.05 15.81 19.59
C LEU A 686 -19.98 15.29 18.62
N GLU A 687 -18.94 14.62 19.11
CA GLU A 687 -17.90 14.01 18.25
C GLU A 687 -18.51 12.98 17.30
N THR A 688 -19.40 12.14 17.83
CA THR A 688 -20.14 11.16 17.03
C THR A 688 -20.99 11.83 15.95
N TYR A 689 -21.66 12.94 16.28
CA TYR A 689 -22.43 13.74 15.34
C TYR A 689 -21.54 14.38 14.26
N LEU A 690 -20.41 14.97 14.65
CA LEU A 690 -19.46 15.61 13.73
C LEU A 690 -18.84 14.57 12.78
N TYR A 691 -18.43 13.41 13.28
CA TYR A 691 -17.93 12.30 12.47
C TYR A 691 -18.98 11.81 11.45
N ALA A 692 -20.22 11.60 11.89
CA ALA A 692 -21.27 11.12 10.98
C ALA A 692 -21.60 12.15 9.88
N ASN A 693 -21.65 13.46 10.21
CA ASN A 693 -21.80 14.52 9.20
C ASN A 693 -20.60 14.58 8.26
N TRP A 694 -19.37 14.42 8.78
CA TRP A 694 -18.17 14.36 7.96
C TRP A 694 -18.26 13.21 6.95
N LEU A 695 -18.64 12.03 7.41
CA LEU A 695 -18.78 10.84 6.57
C LEU A 695 -19.86 11.04 5.49
N ILE A 696 -20.98 11.71 5.79
CA ILE A 696 -22.01 12.08 4.80
C ILE A 696 -21.40 12.91 3.65
N VAL A 697 -20.62 13.95 3.98
CA VAL A 697 -19.98 14.80 2.96
C VAL A 697 -18.98 13.98 2.14
N ARG A 698 -18.21 13.11 2.78
CA ARG A 698 -17.26 12.22 2.10
C ARG A 698 -17.95 11.22 1.18
N CYS A 699 -19.03 10.58 1.62
CA CYS A 699 -19.85 9.69 0.78
C CYS A 699 -20.38 10.43 -0.44
N ARG A 700 -20.85 11.68 -0.29
CA ARG A 700 -21.27 12.51 -1.42
C ARG A 700 -20.12 12.80 -2.40
N GLN A 701 -18.90 13.01 -1.92
CA GLN A 701 -17.73 13.21 -2.79
C GLN A 701 -17.33 11.93 -3.53
N SER A 702 -17.49 10.77 -2.90
CA SER A 702 -17.20 9.46 -3.51
C SER A 702 -18.29 8.98 -4.46
N ALA A 703 -19.53 9.45 -4.28
CA ALA A 703 -20.68 8.98 -5.05
C ALA A 703 -20.59 9.35 -6.53
N VAL A 704 -20.94 8.40 -7.40
CA VAL A 704 -21.02 8.62 -8.85
C VAL A 704 -22.19 9.54 -9.20
N ARG A 705 -23.30 9.41 -8.49
CA ARG A 705 -24.53 10.19 -8.72
C ARG A 705 -25.19 10.56 -7.39
N VAL A 706 -25.54 11.83 -7.26
CA VAL A 706 -26.38 12.37 -6.17
C VAL A 706 -27.29 13.45 -6.76
N SER A 707 -28.58 13.43 -6.44
CA SER A 707 -29.49 14.49 -6.89
C SER A 707 -29.11 15.85 -6.31
N PRO A 708 -29.02 16.93 -7.11
CA PRO A 708 -28.81 18.29 -6.60
C PRO A 708 -29.88 18.73 -5.59
N ALA A 709 -31.14 18.32 -5.79
CA ALA A 709 -32.23 18.63 -4.87
C ALA A 709 -32.04 17.92 -3.52
N THR A 710 -31.72 16.62 -3.54
CA THR A 710 -31.44 15.85 -2.33
C THR A 710 -30.24 16.41 -1.59
N TRP A 711 -29.12 16.64 -2.28
CA TRP A 711 -27.93 17.19 -1.67
C TRP A 711 -28.17 18.59 -1.12
N GLY A 712 -28.83 19.48 -1.87
CA GLY A 712 -29.16 20.82 -1.38
C GLY A 712 -30.00 20.79 -0.11
N ALA A 713 -30.96 19.86 -0.02
CA ALA A 713 -31.77 19.67 1.18
C ALA A 713 -30.94 19.15 2.37
N ILE A 714 -30.04 18.18 2.15
CA ILE A 714 -29.12 17.67 3.19
C ILE A 714 -28.15 18.76 3.63
N GLU A 715 -27.46 19.42 2.69
CA GLU A 715 -26.47 20.48 2.93
C GLU A 715 -27.10 21.65 3.70
N ALA A 716 -28.34 22.04 3.37
CA ALA A 716 -29.07 23.09 4.09
C ALA A 716 -29.29 22.76 5.58
N ARG A 717 -29.47 21.48 5.92
CA ARG A 717 -29.71 21.05 7.30
C ARG A 717 -28.48 20.45 8.01
N LEU A 718 -27.36 20.32 7.31
CA LEU A 718 -26.11 19.77 7.84
C LEU A 718 -25.58 20.64 8.97
N LEU A 719 -25.34 20.08 10.16
CA LEU A 719 -24.94 20.82 11.38
C LEU A 719 -25.99 21.82 11.89
N LYS A 720 -27.26 21.66 11.52
CA LYS A 720 -28.37 22.45 12.04
C LYS A 720 -29.02 21.75 13.24
N GLY A 721 -29.20 22.50 14.32
CA GLY A 721 -29.83 22.07 15.59
C GLY A 721 -31.31 21.77 15.47
#